data_AF-A0A8C9IE40-F1
#
_entry.id   AF-A0A8C9IE40-F1
#
_cell.length_a   1.000
_cell.length_b   1.000
_cell.length_c   1.000
_cell.angle_alpha   90.00
_cell.angle_beta   90.00
_cell.angle_gamma   90.00
#
_symmetry.space_group_name_H-M   'P 1'
#
loop_
_entity.id
_entity.type
_entity.pdbx_description
1 polymer ?
#
loop_
_entity_poly.entity_id
_entity_poly.type
_entity_poly.pdbx_seq_one_letter_code
_entity_poly.pdbx_strand_id
1 'polypeptide(L)'
;MMKRRTDPECTAPIKKQKKRVAELALSLSSTSDDEPPSSVSHGAKASTTSLSGSDSETEGKQHSSDSFDDAFKADSLVEGTSSRYSMYNSVSQKLMAKMGFREGEGLGKYSQGRKDIVEASSQKGRRGLGLTLRGFDQELNVDWRDEPEPSACEQVSWFPECTTEIPDTQEMSDWMVVGKRKMIIEDETEFCGEELLHSVLQCKSVFDVLDGEEMRRARTRANPYEMIRGVFFLNRAAMKMANMDFVFDRMFTNPRDSYGKPLVKDREAELLYFADVCAGPGGFSEYVLWRKKWHAKGFGMTLKGPNDFKLEDFYSASSELFEPYYGEGGIDGDGDITRPENISAFRNFVLDNTDRKGVHFLMADGGFSVEGQENLQEILSKQLLLCQFLMALSIVRTGGHFICKTFDLFTPFSVGLVYLLYCCFERVCLFKPITSRPANSERYVVCKGLKVGIDDVRDYLFAVNIKLNQLRNTDSDVNLVVPLEVIKGDHEFTDYMIRSNESHCGLQIKALAKIHAFVQDTTLSEPRQAEIRKECLRLWGIPDQARVAPSSSDPKSKFFELIQGTEIDIFSYKPTLLTSKTLEKIRPVFDYRCMVSGSEQKFLIGLGKSQIYTWDGRQSDRWIKLDLKTELPRDTLLSVEIVHELKGEGKAQRKISAIHILDVLVLNGTDVREQHFNQRIQLAEKFVKAVSKPSRPDMNPIRVKEVYRLEEMEKIFVRLEMKIIKGSSGTPKLSYTGRDDRHFVPMGLYIVRTVNEPWTMGFSKSFKKKFFYNKKTKDSTFDLPADSIAPFHICYYGRLFWEWGDGIRVHDSQKPQDQDKLSKEDVLSFIQMHRA
;
A
#
# COMPACT_ATOMS: atom_id res chain seq x y z
N MET A 1 71.77 -19.21 13.60
CA MET A 1 72.92 -18.41 13.12
C MET A 1 72.43 -17.49 12.00
N MET A 2 72.66 -16.17 12.13
CA MET A 2 72.64 -15.08 11.12
C MET A 2 71.34 -14.84 10.28
N LYS A 3 70.61 -13.70 10.37
CA LYS A 3 70.88 -12.30 9.90
C LYS A 3 71.32 -12.25 8.41
N ARG A 4 70.92 -11.35 7.51
CA ARG A 4 69.98 -10.21 7.36
C ARG A 4 70.34 -9.61 5.98
N ARG A 5 69.35 -9.14 5.20
CA ARG A 5 69.39 -8.04 4.18
C ARG A 5 70.29 -8.28 2.93
N THR A 6 69.97 -7.83 1.71
CA THR A 6 69.53 -6.51 1.22
C THR A 6 68.92 -6.59 -0.20
N ASP A 7 67.83 -5.84 -0.43
CA ASP A 7 67.33 -5.26 -1.72
C ASP A 7 68.38 -4.29 -2.35
N PRO A 8 68.26 -3.72 -3.60
CA PRO A 8 67.01 -3.33 -4.32
C PRO A 8 66.99 -3.40 -5.87
N GLU A 9 65.79 -3.31 -6.49
CA GLU A 9 65.39 -2.22 -7.43
C GLU A 9 64.04 -2.48 -8.14
N CYS A 10 63.08 -1.59 -7.82
CA CYS A 10 62.14 -0.87 -8.68
C CYS A 10 61.50 -1.51 -9.94
N THR A 11 60.17 -1.69 -9.92
CA THR A 11 59.24 -1.08 -10.91
C THR A 11 57.78 -1.20 -10.45
N ALA A 12 57.02 -0.14 -10.71
CA ALA A 12 55.68 0.15 -10.18
C ALA A 12 54.52 -0.67 -10.82
N PRO A 13 53.35 -0.78 -10.15
CA PRO A 13 52.21 -1.56 -10.65
C PRO A 13 51.29 -0.77 -11.58
N ILE A 14 50.80 -1.47 -12.61
CA ILE A 14 49.91 -1.02 -13.66
C ILE A 14 48.53 -0.62 -13.11
N LYS A 15 48.10 0.59 -13.50
CA LYS A 15 46.80 1.22 -13.21
C LYS A 15 45.63 0.38 -13.77
N LYS A 16 44.64 0.10 -12.93
CA LYS A 16 43.29 -0.33 -13.33
C LYS A 16 42.58 0.81 -14.07
N GLN A 17 42.31 0.62 -15.36
CA GLN A 17 41.39 1.47 -16.12
C GLN A 17 39.94 1.21 -15.67
N LYS A 18 39.32 2.23 -15.08
CA LYS A 18 37.86 2.34 -14.93
C LYS A 18 37.26 2.48 -16.34
N LYS A 19 36.52 1.47 -16.80
CA LYS A 19 35.63 1.60 -17.96
C LYS A 19 34.38 2.35 -17.49
N ARG A 20 34.15 3.53 -18.06
CA ARG A 20 32.92 4.32 -17.92
C ARG A 20 31.76 3.49 -18.47
N VAL A 21 30.77 3.20 -17.62
CA VAL A 21 29.43 2.77 -18.01
C VAL A 21 28.61 4.05 -18.09
N ALA A 22 28.17 4.38 -19.30
CA ALA A 22 27.25 5.47 -19.59
C ALA A 22 26.08 4.90 -20.40
N GLU A 23 24.87 5.32 -20.04
CA GLU A 23 23.59 5.27 -20.78
C GLU A 23 22.92 3.87 -20.91
N LEU A 24 21.62 3.67 -20.68
CA LEU A 24 20.48 4.53 -20.36
C LEU A 24 19.72 3.93 -19.14
N ALA A 25 19.59 4.70 -18.07
CA ALA A 25 18.69 4.38 -16.96
C ALA A 25 17.36 5.10 -17.21
N LEU A 26 16.31 4.34 -17.50
CA LEU A 26 14.93 4.83 -17.49
C LEU A 26 14.58 5.18 -16.04
N SER A 27 14.66 6.46 -15.71
CA SER A 27 14.15 6.98 -14.44
C SER A 27 12.62 6.93 -14.49
N LEU A 28 12.05 5.90 -13.90
CA LEU A 28 10.67 5.93 -13.45
C LEU A 28 10.54 7.13 -12.51
N SER A 29 9.62 8.04 -12.79
CA SER A 29 9.03 8.94 -11.81
C SER A 29 7.58 8.53 -11.64
N SER A 30 7.03 8.68 -10.45
CA SER A 30 5.57 8.65 -10.30
C SER A 30 5.01 9.77 -11.18
N THR A 31 4.04 9.50 -12.04
CA THR A 31 3.28 10.54 -12.75
C THR A 31 2.44 11.42 -11.80
N SER A 32 2.58 11.25 -10.48
CA SER A 32 2.35 12.32 -9.53
C SER A 32 3.57 13.24 -9.44
N ASP A 33 3.58 14.29 -10.27
CA ASP A 33 4.33 15.52 -9.99
C ASP A 33 3.94 16.03 -8.60
N ASP A 34 4.72 15.68 -7.57
CA ASP A 34 4.84 16.39 -6.29
C ASP A 34 6.13 15.93 -5.58
N GLU A 35 7.18 16.75 -5.65
CA GLU A 35 8.24 16.72 -4.64
C GLU A 35 7.73 17.38 -3.34
N PRO A 36 8.06 16.86 -2.14
CA PRO A 36 7.78 17.57 -0.90
C PRO A 36 8.73 18.77 -0.74
N PRO A 37 8.28 19.92 -0.18
CA PRO A 37 9.17 21.04 0.10
C PRO A 37 10.25 20.61 1.10
N SER A 38 11.50 20.92 0.78
CA SER A 38 12.67 20.64 1.61
C SER A 38 12.57 21.33 2.98
N SER A 39 12.47 20.53 4.04
CA SER A 39 12.56 21.02 5.41
C SER A 39 14.02 21.26 5.78
N VAL A 40 14.49 22.50 5.65
CA VAL A 40 15.78 22.92 6.24
C VAL A 40 15.56 23.12 7.75
N SER A 41 15.86 22.09 8.54
CA SER A 41 15.95 22.19 9.99
C SER A 41 17.32 22.77 10.39
N HIS A 42 17.40 24.08 10.61
CA HIS A 42 18.53 24.65 11.35
C HIS A 42 18.37 24.35 12.84
N GLY A 43 19.02 23.27 13.29
CA GLY A 43 19.20 22.97 14.71
C GLY A 43 20.21 23.93 15.32
N ALA A 44 19.74 24.79 16.23
CA ALA A 44 20.59 25.56 17.11
C ALA A 44 21.30 24.61 18.11
N LYS A 45 22.63 24.61 18.10
CA LYS A 45 23.47 24.12 19.19
C LYS A 45 24.27 25.29 19.73
N ALA A 46 23.99 25.65 20.98
CA ALA A 46 24.82 26.51 21.78
C ALA A 46 25.97 25.69 22.40
N SER A 47 27.21 26.18 22.32
CA SER A 47 28.12 26.32 23.48
C SER A 47 29.53 26.79 23.08
N THR A 48 29.98 27.79 23.86
CA THR A 48 31.36 28.08 24.36
C THR A 48 32.41 28.80 23.50
N THR A 49 32.72 30.05 23.94
CA THR A 49 34.05 30.70 24.16
C THR A 49 35.02 30.85 22.97
N SER A 50 35.73 31.95 22.69
CA SER A 50 36.16 33.16 23.43
C SER A 50 37.05 34.03 22.51
N LEU A 51 37.31 35.31 22.91
CA LEU A 51 38.35 36.27 22.43
C LEU A 51 38.03 37.01 21.11
N SER A 52 38.25 38.32 20.90
CA SER A 52 38.82 39.44 21.68
C SER A 52 38.76 40.75 20.84
N GLY A 53 38.49 41.90 21.49
CA GLY A 53 38.93 43.27 21.13
C GLY A 53 38.16 44.04 20.04
N SER A 54 37.43 45.12 20.36
CA SER A 54 37.88 46.54 20.54
C SER A 54 38.12 47.25 19.19
N ASP A 55 37.63 48.46 18.86
CA ASP A 55 37.17 49.66 19.61
C ASP A 55 36.19 50.49 18.73
N SER A 56 35.09 51.04 19.29
CA SER A 56 34.81 52.47 19.63
C SER A 56 34.52 53.38 18.40
N GLU A 57 33.61 54.37 18.36
CA GLU A 57 32.72 55.10 19.29
C GLU A 57 31.72 55.91 18.39
N THR A 58 30.40 55.91 18.65
CA THR A 58 29.54 57.02 19.19
C THR A 58 29.66 58.37 18.45
N GLU A 59 28.63 59.15 18.09
CA GLU A 59 27.39 59.66 18.74
C GLU A 59 26.47 60.18 17.60
N GLY A 60 25.16 60.47 17.68
CA GLY A 60 24.23 60.69 18.79
C GLY A 60 23.33 61.90 18.51
N LYS A 61 22.01 61.63 18.35
CA LYS A 61 20.84 62.44 18.75
C LYS A 61 20.23 63.58 17.88
N GLN A 62 18.93 63.35 17.63
CA GLN A 62 17.73 64.21 17.47
C GLN A 62 17.59 65.32 18.55
N HIS A 63 16.70 66.33 18.55
CA HIS A 63 15.62 66.93 17.71
C HIS A 63 15.24 68.27 18.41
N SER A 64 14.75 69.30 17.69
CA SER A 64 13.65 70.25 18.07
C SER A 64 13.74 71.53 17.20
N SER A 65 12.70 71.82 16.40
CA SER A 65 11.63 72.82 16.56
C SER A 65 12.05 74.27 16.33
N ASP A 66 11.42 74.94 15.35
CA ASP A 66 10.60 76.14 15.58
C ASP A 66 10.10 76.78 14.27
N SER A 67 8.92 77.39 14.41
CA SER A 67 8.04 78.06 13.45
C SER A 67 8.53 79.43 12.97
N PHE A 68 8.21 79.83 11.74
CA PHE A 68 8.01 81.25 11.36
C PHE A 68 7.04 81.39 10.18
N ASP A 69 6.03 82.25 10.37
CA ASP A 69 5.19 82.87 9.34
C ASP A 69 6.01 83.91 8.55
N ASP A 70 5.78 84.04 7.24
CA ASP A 70 5.68 85.37 6.60
C ASP A 70 5.02 85.31 5.22
N ALA A 71 4.20 86.32 4.94
CA ALA A 71 3.40 86.47 3.73
C ALA A 71 4.09 87.38 2.71
N PHE A 72 4.36 86.95 1.46
CA PHE A 72 4.67 87.90 0.38
C PHE A 72 4.30 87.40 -1.04
N LYS A 73 3.37 88.17 -1.64
CA LYS A 73 3.16 88.56 -3.06
C LYS A 73 3.18 87.50 -4.18
N ALA A 74 2.04 87.44 -4.88
CA ALA A 74 1.88 86.84 -6.19
C ALA A 74 2.68 87.61 -7.26
N ASP A 75 3.48 86.87 -8.02
CA ASP A 75 4.17 87.36 -9.21
C ASP A 75 3.45 86.85 -10.47
N SER A 76 3.15 87.78 -11.37
CA SER A 76 2.29 87.61 -12.54
C SER A 76 3.02 86.91 -13.69
N LEU A 77 3.02 85.58 -13.73
CA LEU A 77 3.59 84.82 -14.87
C LEU A 77 2.81 83.53 -15.24
N VAL A 78 1.51 83.46 -14.99
CA VAL A 78 0.68 82.32 -15.43
C VAL A 78 -0.58 82.81 -16.14
N GLU A 79 -0.41 83.40 -17.32
CA GLU A 79 -1.46 83.42 -18.33
C GLU A 79 -1.16 82.31 -19.34
N GLY A 80 -1.99 81.26 -19.33
CA GLY A 80 -2.03 80.30 -20.43
C GLY A 80 -2.02 78.80 -20.11
N THR A 81 -2.32 78.35 -18.88
CA THR A 81 -2.51 76.92 -18.62
C THR A 81 -4.00 76.54 -18.58
N SER A 82 -4.40 75.68 -19.52
CA SER A 82 -5.72 75.05 -19.61
C SER A 82 -6.12 74.33 -18.32
N SER A 83 -7.41 74.31 -18.00
CA SER A 83 -8.01 73.78 -16.76
C SER A 83 -7.73 72.30 -16.44
N ARG A 84 -7.03 71.57 -17.31
CA ARG A 84 -6.73 70.14 -17.16
C ARG A 84 -5.53 69.78 -16.28
N TYR A 85 -4.66 70.74 -15.94
CA TYR A 85 -3.43 70.46 -15.16
C TYR A 85 -3.44 71.04 -13.73
N SER A 86 -4.62 71.46 -13.24
CA SER A 86 -4.82 71.99 -11.89
C SER A 86 -4.54 70.98 -10.75
N MET A 87 -4.43 69.68 -11.06
CA MET A 87 -4.13 68.63 -10.08
C MET A 87 -2.65 68.56 -9.67
N TYR A 88 -1.73 69.20 -10.41
CA TYR A 88 -0.30 69.21 -10.09
C TYR A 88 0.08 70.44 -9.28
N ASN A 89 0.96 70.28 -8.29
CA ASN A 89 1.42 71.41 -7.48
C ASN A 89 2.23 72.41 -8.33
N SER A 90 2.32 73.66 -7.85
CA SER A 90 2.97 74.76 -8.57
C SER A 90 4.46 74.53 -8.85
N VAL A 91 5.12 73.71 -8.02
CA VAL A 91 6.54 73.33 -8.20
C VAL A 91 6.69 72.38 -9.38
N SER A 92 5.83 71.36 -9.49
CA SER A 92 5.80 70.41 -10.59
C SER A 92 5.52 71.11 -11.92
N GLN A 93 4.60 72.08 -11.96
CA GLN A 93 4.31 72.85 -13.17
C GLN A 93 5.52 73.69 -13.63
N LYS A 94 6.22 74.36 -12.70
CA LYS A 94 7.46 75.09 -12.99
C LYS A 94 8.58 74.17 -13.48
N LEU A 95 8.70 72.97 -12.91
CA LEU A 95 9.70 71.99 -13.32
C LEU A 95 9.43 71.46 -14.74
N MET A 96 8.17 71.14 -15.04
CA MET A 96 7.74 70.70 -16.37
C MET A 96 8.01 71.78 -17.42
N ALA A 97 7.68 73.04 -17.14
CA ALA A 97 7.97 74.16 -18.02
C ALA A 97 9.50 74.34 -18.25
N LYS A 98 10.31 74.21 -17.19
CA LYS A 98 11.78 74.33 -17.29
C LYS A 98 12.43 73.20 -18.09
N MET A 99 11.77 72.04 -18.16
CA MET A 99 12.19 70.88 -18.97
C MET A 99 11.65 70.90 -20.40
N GLY A 100 11.00 72.00 -20.82
CA GLY A 100 10.53 72.20 -22.20
C GLY A 100 9.17 71.57 -22.51
N PHE A 101 8.37 71.20 -21.50
CA PHE A 101 7.04 70.63 -21.71
C PHE A 101 6.10 71.61 -22.44
N ARG A 102 5.44 71.11 -23.49
CA ARG A 102 4.36 71.80 -24.22
C ARG A 102 3.12 70.90 -24.22
N GLU A 103 1.94 71.49 -24.03
CA GLU A 103 0.69 70.73 -23.96
C GLU A 103 0.46 69.96 -25.27
N GLY A 104 0.34 68.63 -25.19
CA GLY A 104 0.17 67.75 -26.34
C GLY A 104 1.46 67.26 -27.01
N GLU A 105 2.63 67.54 -26.45
CA GLU A 105 3.93 67.03 -26.90
C GLU A 105 4.62 66.15 -25.83
N GLY A 106 5.60 65.35 -26.27
CA GLY A 106 6.41 64.52 -25.39
C GLY A 106 7.28 65.32 -24.41
N LEU A 107 7.49 64.82 -23.20
CA LEU A 107 8.33 65.50 -22.19
C LEU A 107 9.82 65.54 -22.62
N GLY A 108 10.42 66.73 -22.72
CA GLY A 108 11.84 66.93 -23.01
C GLY A 108 12.12 68.11 -23.94
N LYS A 109 13.37 68.62 -23.96
CA LYS A 109 13.77 69.82 -24.71
C LYS A 109 13.51 69.75 -26.23
N TYR A 110 13.44 68.56 -26.80
CA TYR A 110 13.16 68.29 -28.23
C TYR A 110 11.87 67.48 -28.43
N SER A 111 10.98 67.50 -27.43
CA SER A 111 9.71 66.76 -27.46
C SER A 111 9.90 65.24 -27.61
N GLN A 112 11.05 64.72 -27.15
CA GLN A 112 11.45 63.32 -27.30
C GLN A 112 10.76 62.34 -26.33
N GLY A 113 10.02 62.85 -25.35
CA GLY A 113 9.25 62.02 -24.43
C GLY A 113 8.08 61.33 -25.14
N ARG A 114 7.57 60.25 -24.58
CA ARG A 114 6.42 59.56 -25.15
C ARG A 114 5.18 60.46 -25.07
N LYS A 115 4.49 60.65 -26.19
CA LYS A 115 3.24 61.43 -26.31
C LYS A 115 2.00 60.59 -26.01
N ASP A 116 2.06 59.31 -26.37
CA ASP A 116 0.97 58.37 -26.18
C ASP A 116 0.93 57.84 -24.74
N ILE A 117 -0.28 57.53 -24.27
CA ILE A 117 -0.48 56.81 -23.01
C ILE A 117 0.36 55.55 -23.06
N VAL A 118 1.09 55.25 -21.98
CA VAL A 118 1.77 53.97 -21.85
C VAL A 118 0.69 52.89 -21.95
N GLU A 119 0.68 52.18 -23.06
CA GLU A 119 -0.27 51.07 -23.27
C GLU A 119 -0.24 50.17 -22.05
N ALA A 120 -1.42 49.90 -21.49
CA ALA A 120 -1.54 48.96 -20.39
C ALA A 120 -0.88 47.65 -20.82
N SER A 121 0.02 47.13 -19.99
CA SER A 121 0.80 45.94 -20.32
C SER A 121 -0.13 44.84 -20.83
N SER A 122 0.06 44.38 -22.06
CA SER A 122 -0.67 43.23 -22.65
C SER A 122 -0.21 41.89 -22.06
N GLN A 123 0.55 41.95 -20.96
CA GLN A 123 1.35 40.88 -20.41
C GLN A 123 0.51 40.04 -19.44
N LYS A 124 0.39 38.76 -19.78
CA LYS A 124 -0.33 37.76 -19.01
C LYS A 124 0.66 37.04 -18.08
N GLY A 125 0.50 37.18 -16.77
CA GLY A 125 1.27 36.43 -15.77
C GLY A 125 2.61 37.06 -15.32
N ARG A 126 3.47 36.25 -14.67
CA ARG A 126 4.76 36.69 -14.06
C ARG A 126 5.98 36.58 -15.00
N ARG A 127 5.73 36.40 -16.30
CA ARG A 127 6.76 36.29 -17.33
C ARG A 127 7.35 37.69 -17.52
N GLY A 128 8.63 37.92 -17.21
CA GLY A 128 9.25 39.26 -17.17
C GLY A 128 9.01 40.14 -18.41
N LEU A 129 9.14 41.47 -18.27
CA LEU A 129 8.89 42.48 -19.31
C LEU A 129 9.48 42.09 -20.68
N GLY A 130 8.63 41.86 -21.69
CA GLY A 130 9.02 41.62 -23.09
C GLY A 130 8.99 40.16 -23.58
N LEU A 131 8.66 39.17 -22.75
CA LEU A 131 8.61 37.77 -23.16
C LEU A 131 7.23 37.38 -23.75
N THR A 132 7.18 37.12 -25.06
CA THR A 132 6.03 36.55 -25.78
C THR A 132 6.36 35.13 -26.26
N LEU A 133 5.52 34.15 -25.92
CA LEU A 133 5.67 32.77 -26.40
C LEU A 133 5.03 32.66 -27.78
N ARG A 134 5.85 32.64 -28.85
CA ARG A 134 5.35 32.50 -30.22
C ARG A 134 4.51 31.22 -30.36
N GLY A 135 3.25 31.36 -30.78
CA GLY A 135 2.33 30.25 -31.02
C GLY A 135 1.38 29.91 -29.87
N PHE A 136 1.68 30.29 -28.63
CA PHE A 136 0.83 29.97 -27.47
C PHE A 136 -0.39 30.91 -27.33
N ASP A 137 -0.29 32.14 -27.87
CA ASP A 137 -1.34 33.15 -27.81
C ASP A 137 -2.47 32.93 -28.85
N GLN A 138 -2.39 31.89 -29.68
CA GLN A 138 -3.48 31.51 -30.59
C GLN A 138 -4.64 30.91 -29.79
N GLU A 139 -5.87 31.31 -30.10
CA GLU A 139 -7.06 30.69 -29.52
C GLU A 139 -7.21 29.26 -30.05
N LEU A 140 -7.43 28.31 -29.15
CA LEU A 140 -7.86 26.97 -29.53
C LEU A 140 -9.34 27.07 -29.92
N ASN A 141 -9.69 26.63 -31.13
CA ASN A 141 -11.06 26.61 -31.66
C ASN A 141 -11.92 25.51 -30.98
N VAL A 142 -11.89 25.43 -29.65
CA VAL A 142 -12.55 24.40 -28.83
C VAL A 142 -13.35 25.10 -27.73
N ASP A 143 -14.67 24.93 -27.75
CA ASP A 143 -15.52 25.40 -26.66
C ASP A 143 -15.51 24.40 -25.49
N TRP A 144 -14.72 24.72 -24.47
CA TRP A 144 -14.65 23.94 -23.23
C TRP A 144 -15.75 24.31 -22.23
N ARG A 145 -16.50 25.40 -22.45
CA ARG A 145 -17.56 25.84 -21.52
C ARG A 145 -18.85 25.05 -21.67
N ASP A 146 -19.03 24.39 -22.82
CA ASP A 146 -20.08 23.41 -23.06
C ASP A 146 -19.68 22.02 -22.51
N GLU A 147 -19.30 21.96 -21.23
CA GLU A 147 -19.04 20.72 -20.50
C GLU A 147 -20.15 20.49 -19.45
N PRO A 148 -20.54 19.23 -19.19
CA PRO A 148 -21.52 18.96 -18.13
C PRO A 148 -20.98 19.41 -16.77
N GLU A 149 -21.88 19.79 -15.86
CA GLU A 149 -21.47 20.18 -14.51
C GLU A 149 -20.67 19.05 -13.83
N PRO A 150 -19.54 19.38 -13.17
CA PRO A 150 -18.77 18.40 -12.42
C PRO A 150 -19.61 17.73 -11.32
N SER A 151 -19.48 16.42 -11.19
CA SER A 151 -20.29 15.61 -10.28
C SER A 151 -19.46 14.51 -9.63
N ALA A 152 -19.84 14.12 -8.41
CA ALA A 152 -19.30 12.94 -7.74
C ALA A 152 -19.89 11.63 -8.30
N CYS A 153 -20.97 11.71 -9.09
CA CYS A 153 -21.61 10.55 -9.71
C CYS A 153 -20.90 10.19 -11.01
N GLU A 154 -20.39 8.97 -11.09
CA GLU A 154 -19.66 8.47 -12.26
C GLU A 154 -20.48 7.35 -12.92
N GLN A 155 -20.47 7.34 -14.25
CA GLN A 155 -21.13 6.29 -15.04
C GLN A 155 -20.09 5.30 -15.56
N VAL A 156 -20.46 4.03 -15.58
CA VAL A 156 -19.62 2.96 -16.11
C VAL A 156 -20.32 2.34 -17.31
N SER A 157 -19.63 2.33 -18.45
CA SER A 157 -20.01 1.55 -19.62
C SER A 157 -19.09 0.35 -19.71
N TRP A 158 -19.64 -0.85 -19.84
CA TRP A 158 -18.86 -2.09 -20.00
C TRP A 158 -18.85 -2.52 -21.45
N PHE A 159 -17.80 -3.23 -21.86
CA PHE A 159 -17.88 -4.04 -23.06
C PHE A 159 -19.08 -5.01 -22.93
N PRO A 160 -19.67 -5.42 -24.06
CA PRO A 160 -20.53 -6.59 -24.11
C PRO A 160 -19.86 -7.82 -23.49
N GLU A 161 -20.61 -8.88 -23.20
CA GLU A 161 -20.00 -10.10 -22.70
C GLU A 161 -19.38 -10.86 -23.87
N CYS A 162 -18.13 -11.29 -23.72
CA CYS A 162 -17.44 -12.05 -24.76
C CYS A 162 -18.12 -13.41 -24.96
N THR A 163 -18.72 -13.59 -26.14
CA THR A 163 -19.37 -14.85 -26.55
C THR A 163 -18.45 -15.80 -27.30
N THR A 164 -17.25 -15.35 -27.67
CA THR A 164 -16.25 -16.20 -28.32
C THR A 164 -15.52 -17.05 -27.29
N GLU A 165 -15.07 -18.22 -27.72
CA GLU A 165 -14.22 -19.09 -26.90
C GLU A 165 -12.87 -18.43 -26.63
N ILE A 166 -12.21 -18.85 -25.55
CA ILE A 166 -10.87 -18.37 -25.25
C ILE A 166 -9.92 -18.92 -26.33
N PRO A 167 -9.10 -18.08 -26.99
CA PRO A 167 -8.19 -18.53 -28.02
C PRO A 167 -7.18 -19.55 -27.48
N ASP A 168 -6.98 -20.61 -28.23
CA ASP A 168 -6.00 -21.65 -27.90
C ASP A 168 -4.64 -21.42 -28.59
N THR A 169 -3.66 -22.24 -28.23
CA THR A 169 -2.30 -22.16 -28.80
C THR A 169 -2.28 -22.31 -30.32
N GLN A 170 -3.19 -23.10 -30.90
CA GLN A 170 -3.23 -23.35 -32.33
C GLN A 170 -3.81 -22.14 -33.08
N GLU A 171 -4.86 -21.53 -32.53
CA GLU A 171 -5.46 -20.31 -33.06
C GLU A 171 -4.48 -19.14 -32.99
N MET A 172 -3.77 -18.98 -31.86
CA MET A 172 -2.82 -17.87 -31.67
C MET A 172 -1.44 -18.07 -32.33
N SER A 173 -1.22 -19.20 -33.00
CA SER A 173 0.11 -19.60 -33.49
C SER A 173 0.74 -18.63 -34.49
N ASP A 174 -0.08 -17.86 -35.22
CA ASP A 174 0.31 -16.87 -36.22
C ASP A 174 -0.09 -15.42 -35.86
N TRP A 175 -0.63 -15.18 -34.66
CA TRP A 175 -1.12 -13.86 -34.26
C TRP A 175 -0.02 -12.83 -33.98
N MET A 176 1.16 -13.27 -33.55
CA MET A 176 2.27 -12.37 -33.20
C MET A 176 2.98 -11.88 -34.47
N VAL A 177 2.75 -10.62 -34.84
CA VAL A 177 3.39 -10.01 -36.03
C VAL A 177 4.55 -9.11 -35.62
N VAL A 178 5.74 -9.46 -36.09
CA VAL A 178 6.95 -8.64 -35.97
C VAL A 178 7.11 -7.78 -37.20
N GLY A 179 7.28 -6.48 -37.02
CA GLY A 179 7.51 -5.52 -38.09
C GLY A 179 8.60 -4.53 -37.73
N LYS A 180 8.73 -3.47 -38.55
CA LYS A 180 9.61 -2.34 -38.23
C LYS A 180 9.09 -1.61 -36.99
N ARG A 181 10.01 -1.17 -36.14
CA ARG A 181 9.71 -0.35 -34.96
C ARG A 181 9.10 0.97 -35.43
N LYS A 182 7.83 1.18 -35.08
CA LYS A 182 7.07 2.39 -35.42
C LYS A 182 7.01 3.30 -34.19
N MET A 183 7.52 4.51 -34.32
CA MET A 183 7.50 5.58 -33.29
C MET A 183 6.64 6.75 -33.78
N ILE A 184 5.53 6.45 -34.44
CA ILE A 184 4.61 7.39 -35.07
C ILE A 184 3.22 7.05 -34.54
N ILE A 185 2.55 8.05 -33.96
CA ILE A 185 1.21 7.90 -33.33
C ILE A 185 0.11 8.63 -34.13
N GLU A 186 0.49 9.55 -35.02
CA GLU A 186 -0.45 10.43 -35.76
C GLU A 186 -1.31 9.70 -36.80
N ASP A 187 -0.89 8.50 -37.23
CA ASP A 187 -1.56 7.66 -38.21
C ASP A 187 -2.22 6.42 -37.57
N GLU A 188 -2.27 6.32 -36.25
CA GLU A 188 -2.92 5.22 -35.52
C GLU A 188 -4.43 5.43 -35.41
N THR A 189 -5.13 5.42 -36.55
CA THR A 189 -6.56 5.77 -36.68
C THR A 189 -7.49 4.56 -36.77
N GLU A 190 -6.97 3.35 -36.56
CA GLU A 190 -7.73 2.10 -36.68
C GLU A 190 -8.93 2.02 -35.72
N PHE A 191 -8.82 2.67 -34.55
CA PHE A 191 -9.82 2.67 -33.49
C PHE A 191 -10.14 4.08 -32.96
N CYS A 192 -9.92 5.12 -33.77
CA CYS A 192 -10.24 6.52 -33.45
C CYS A 192 -10.28 7.35 -34.75
N GLY A 193 -11.28 8.22 -34.90
CA GLY A 193 -11.32 9.16 -36.03
C GLY A 193 -10.06 10.02 -36.14
N GLU A 194 -9.55 10.17 -37.37
CA GLU A 194 -8.33 10.92 -37.69
C GLU A 194 -8.35 12.35 -37.15
N GLU A 195 -9.45 13.07 -37.36
CA GLU A 195 -9.62 14.46 -36.90
C GLU A 195 -9.49 14.59 -35.38
N LEU A 196 -10.06 13.66 -34.62
CA LEU A 196 -10.00 13.66 -33.15
C LEU A 196 -8.59 13.34 -32.66
N LEU A 197 -7.93 12.38 -33.28
CA LEU A 197 -6.55 12.01 -32.96
C LEU A 197 -5.60 13.19 -33.18
N HIS A 198 -5.66 13.83 -34.35
CA HIS A 198 -4.82 15.01 -34.63
C HIS A 198 -5.13 16.16 -33.69
N SER A 199 -6.42 16.40 -33.40
CA SER A 199 -6.84 17.47 -32.47
C SER A 199 -6.28 17.26 -31.06
N VAL A 200 -6.32 16.05 -30.52
CA VAL A 200 -5.80 15.78 -29.17
C VAL A 200 -4.27 15.88 -29.14
N LEU A 201 -3.58 15.40 -30.17
CA LEU A 201 -2.12 15.51 -30.29
C LEU A 201 -1.68 16.98 -30.37
N GLN A 202 -2.36 17.78 -31.19
CA GLN A 202 -2.11 19.21 -31.28
C GLN A 202 -2.35 19.92 -29.95
N CYS A 203 -3.46 19.60 -29.25
CA CYS A 203 -3.76 20.19 -27.95
C CYS A 203 -2.71 19.83 -26.88
N LYS A 204 -2.12 18.63 -26.93
CA LYS A 204 -1.01 18.23 -26.04
C LYS A 204 0.24 19.06 -26.34
N SER A 205 0.63 19.15 -27.61
CA SER A 205 1.87 19.83 -28.03
C SER A 205 1.87 21.35 -27.83
N VAL A 206 0.70 21.98 -27.67
CA VAL A 206 0.60 23.41 -27.27
C VAL A 206 1.31 23.69 -25.94
N PHE A 207 1.43 22.68 -25.06
CA PHE A 207 2.07 22.83 -23.76
C PHE A 207 3.59 22.59 -23.80
N ASP A 208 4.16 22.07 -24.89
CA ASP A 208 5.59 21.77 -25.01
C ASP A 208 6.47 23.02 -24.84
N VAL A 209 5.92 24.19 -25.18
CA VAL A 209 6.60 25.49 -25.06
C VAL A 209 6.36 26.20 -23.72
N LEU A 210 5.53 25.61 -22.85
CA LEU A 210 5.13 26.22 -21.58
C LEU A 210 6.04 25.77 -20.43
N ASP A 211 6.32 26.68 -19.49
CA ASP A 211 6.96 26.32 -18.24
C ASP A 211 6.07 25.36 -17.43
N GLY A 212 6.62 24.23 -16.99
CA GLY A 212 5.85 23.18 -16.31
C GLY A 212 5.16 23.65 -15.03
N GLU A 213 5.75 24.59 -14.28
CA GLU A 213 5.13 25.15 -13.07
C GLU A 213 3.90 26.00 -13.38
N GLU A 214 3.96 26.78 -14.46
CA GLU A 214 2.83 27.58 -14.91
C GLU A 214 1.65 26.70 -15.33
N MET A 215 1.93 25.63 -16.09
CA MET A 215 0.92 24.64 -16.49
C MET A 215 0.28 23.98 -15.26
N ARG A 216 1.11 23.53 -14.30
CA ARG A 216 0.63 22.87 -13.08
C ARG A 216 -0.29 23.76 -12.25
N ARG A 217 -0.01 25.07 -12.16
CA ARG A 217 -0.87 26.03 -11.45
C ARG A 217 -2.21 26.22 -12.15
N ALA A 218 -2.20 26.38 -13.48
CA ALA A 218 -3.45 26.48 -14.25
C ALA A 218 -4.29 25.20 -14.13
N ARG A 219 -3.65 24.03 -14.29
CA ARG A 219 -4.29 22.71 -14.10
C ARG A 219 -4.92 22.56 -12.71
N THR A 220 -4.26 23.03 -11.66
CA THR A 220 -4.78 22.98 -10.28
C THR A 220 -6.06 23.80 -10.12
N ARG A 221 -6.16 24.96 -10.79
CA ARG A 221 -7.36 25.80 -10.78
C ARG A 221 -8.48 25.28 -11.68
N ALA A 222 -8.12 24.66 -12.82
CA ALA A 222 -9.05 24.21 -13.84
C ALA A 222 -9.71 22.86 -13.53
N ASN A 223 -9.07 21.98 -12.76
CA ASN A 223 -9.58 20.65 -12.45
C ASN A 223 -10.61 20.71 -11.29
N PRO A 224 -11.91 20.39 -11.51
CA PRO A 224 -12.93 20.43 -10.47
C PRO A 224 -12.66 19.46 -9.29
N TYR A 225 -11.85 18.42 -9.52
CA TYR A 225 -11.60 17.35 -8.56
C TYR A 225 -10.26 17.49 -7.81
N GLU A 226 -9.48 18.54 -8.08
CA GLU A 226 -8.08 18.64 -7.60
C GLU A 226 -7.97 18.68 -6.06
N MET A 227 -8.98 19.19 -5.34
CA MET A 227 -8.94 19.28 -3.87
C MET A 227 -9.09 17.93 -3.15
N ILE A 228 -9.49 16.85 -3.84
CA ILE A 228 -9.54 15.49 -3.24
C ILE A 228 -8.14 15.06 -2.79
N ARG A 229 -7.15 15.22 -3.67
CA ARG A 229 -5.73 14.86 -3.44
C ARG A 229 -5.59 13.46 -2.82
N GLY A 230 -4.71 13.30 -1.83
CA GLY A 230 -4.49 12.04 -1.09
C GLY A 230 -5.23 11.97 0.24
N VAL A 231 -5.91 13.03 0.69
CA VAL A 231 -6.54 13.12 2.02
C VAL A 231 -5.56 12.73 3.13
N PHE A 232 -5.78 11.61 3.84
CA PHE A 232 -4.88 11.09 4.87
C PHE A 232 -3.91 10.00 4.35
N PHE A 233 -4.06 9.56 3.11
CA PHE A 233 -3.19 8.57 2.46
C PHE A 233 -1.88 9.19 1.96
N LEU A 234 -0.94 8.31 1.60
CA LEU A 234 0.40 8.71 1.24
C LEU A 234 0.49 9.50 -0.07
N ASN A 235 -0.38 9.19 -1.03
CA ASN A 235 -0.46 9.87 -2.32
C ASN A 235 -1.89 9.84 -2.88
N ARG A 236 -2.08 10.54 -4.00
CA ARG A 236 -3.35 10.59 -4.73
C ARG A 236 -3.78 9.24 -5.30
N ALA A 237 -2.84 8.32 -5.54
CA ALA A 237 -3.15 7.01 -6.13
C ALA A 237 -4.06 6.19 -5.20
N ALA A 238 -3.84 6.25 -3.88
CA ALA A 238 -4.74 5.62 -2.91
C ALA A 238 -6.22 6.04 -3.10
N MET A 239 -6.45 7.33 -3.39
CA MET A 239 -7.79 7.85 -3.64
C MET A 239 -8.39 7.39 -4.97
N LYS A 240 -7.56 7.03 -5.97
CA LYS A 240 -8.05 6.40 -7.20
C LYS A 240 -8.63 5.02 -6.91
N MET A 241 -7.94 4.20 -6.11
CA MET A 241 -8.53 2.92 -5.68
C MET A 241 -9.73 3.09 -4.77
N ALA A 242 -9.75 4.09 -3.89
CA ALA A 242 -10.93 4.40 -3.09
C ALA A 242 -12.16 4.74 -3.94
N ASN A 243 -11.95 5.56 -4.96
CA ASN A 243 -12.95 5.95 -5.95
C ASN A 243 -13.44 4.73 -6.74
N MET A 244 -12.52 3.98 -7.36
CA MET A 244 -12.89 2.84 -8.22
C MET A 244 -13.50 1.69 -7.43
N ASP A 245 -13.02 1.40 -6.22
CA ASP A 245 -13.64 0.38 -5.36
C ASP A 245 -15.07 0.76 -4.96
N PHE A 246 -15.41 2.04 -4.85
CA PHE A 246 -16.81 2.46 -4.72
C PHE A 246 -17.59 2.28 -6.03
N VAL A 247 -17.07 2.79 -7.14
CA VAL A 247 -17.72 2.76 -8.46
C VAL A 247 -18.02 1.32 -8.92
N PHE A 248 -17.15 0.38 -8.58
CA PHE A 248 -17.28 -1.04 -8.92
C PHE A 248 -17.83 -1.88 -7.75
N ASP A 249 -18.76 -1.35 -6.97
CA ASP A 249 -19.56 -2.08 -5.96
C ASP A 249 -18.73 -2.88 -4.94
N ARG A 250 -17.58 -2.34 -4.53
CA ARG A 250 -16.63 -2.98 -3.60
C ARG A 250 -16.10 -4.32 -4.11
N MET A 251 -16.04 -4.54 -5.43
CA MET A 251 -15.59 -5.82 -5.96
C MET A 251 -14.14 -6.17 -5.57
N PHE A 252 -13.29 -5.17 -5.29
CA PHE A 252 -11.92 -5.42 -4.83
C PHE A 252 -11.87 -5.73 -3.33
N THR A 253 -12.44 -4.87 -2.49
CA THR A 253 -12.35 -5.04 -1.03
C THR A 253 -13.35 -6.07 -0.46
N ASN A 254 -14.40 -6.40 -1.21
CA ASN A 254 -15.40 -7.41 -0.87
C ASN A 254 -15.81 -8.21 -2.13
N PRO A 255 -14.89 -9.01 -2.69
CA PRO A 255 -15.13 -9.77 -3.92
C PRO A 255 -16.23 -10.80 -3.72
N ARG A 256 -17.03 -11.03 -4.77
CA ARG A 256 -18.18 -11.93 -4.75
C ARG A 256 -18.02 -13.02 -5.80
N ASP A 257 -18.61 -14.18 -5.54
CA ASP A 257 -18.79 -15.21 -6.56
C ASP A 257 -19.84 -14.80 -7.61
N SER A 258 -20.02 -15.63 -8.63
CA SER A 258 -21.02 -15.44 -9.69
C SER A 258 -22.46 -15.40 -9.19
N TYR A 259 -22.73 -15.92 -7.99
CA TYR A 259 -24.05 -15.87 -7.32
C TYR A 259 -24.21 -14.62 -6.43
N GLY A 260 -23.22 -13.74 -6.40
CA GLY A 260 -23.24 -12.52 -5.59
C GLY A 260 -22.91 -12.73 -4.11
N LYS A 261 -22.43 -13.91 -3.71
CA LYS A 261 -22.05 -14.19 -2.32
C LYS A 261 -20.60 -13.75 -2.07
N PRO A 262 -20.30 -13.08 -0.94
CA PRO A 262 -18.94 -12.71 -0.60
C PRO A 262 -17.99 -13.92 -0.52
N LEU A 263 -16.85 -13.82 -1.18
CA LEU A 263 -15.78 -14.84 -1.18
C LEU A 263 -14.98 -14.86 0.12
N VAL A 264 -14.96 -13.75 0.86
CA VAL A 264 -14.21 -13.62 2.12
C VAL A 264 -15.16 -13.16 3.21
N LYS A 265 -15.28 -13.96 4.28
CA LYS A 265 -16.04 -13.58 5.46
C LYS A 265 -15.12 -13.20 6.60
N ASP A 266 -15.29 -12.00 7.15
CA ASP A 266 -14.40 -11.47 8.18
C ASP A 266 -14.35 -12.34 9.44
N ARG A 267 -15.47 -12.99 9.80
CA ARG A 267 -15.58 -13.90 10.96
C ARG A 267 -14.99 -15.29 10.74
N GLU A 268 -14.73 -15.69 9.49
CA GLU A 268 -14.12 -16.97 9.16
C GLU A 268 -12.60 -16.81 9.01
N ALA A 269 -11.87 -17.93 9.02
CA ALA A 269 -10.40 -17.95 8.96
C ALA A 269 -9.82 -17.55 7.57
N GLU A 270 -10.63 -16.93 6.70
CA GLU A 270 -10.28 -16.59 5.33
C GLU A 270 -9.71 -15.17 5.20
N LEU A 271 -8.59 -15.03 4.50
CA LEU A 271 -7.96 -13.76 4.20
C LEU A 271 -8.31 -13.28 2.79
N LEU A 272 -8.47 -11.96 2.64
CA LEU A 272 -8.45 -11.31 1.34
C LEU A 272 -7.00 -11.20 0.85
N TYR A 273 -6.63 -12.05 -0.10
CA TYR A 273 -5.38 -11.94 -0.84
C TYR A 273 -5.49 -10.98 -2.02
N PHE A 274 -4.53 -10.07 -2.15
CA PHE A 274 -4.39 -9.17 -3.29
C PHE A 274 -2.92 -9.02 -3.70
N ALA A 275 -2.68 -8.59 -4.94
CA ALA A 275 -1.35 -8.20 -5.40
C ALA A 275 -1.35 -6.76 -5.95
N ASP A 276 -0.20 -6.10 -5.86
CA ASP A 276 0.00 -4.72 -6.30
C ASP A 276 1.34 -4.63 -7.04
N VAL A 277 1.30 -4.47 -8.37
CA VAL A 277 2.50 -4.49 -9.22
C VAL A 277 2.75 -3.14 -9.88
N CYS A 278 4.03 -2.82 -10.07
CA CYS A 278 4.47 -1.51 -10.56
C CYS A 278 3.93 -0.35 -9.69
N ALA A 279 3.88 -0.58 -8.38
CA ALA A 279 3.01 0.15 -7.48
C ALA A 279 3.72 1.03 -6.46
N GLY A 280 5.04 1.18 -6.54
CA GLY A 280 5.76 2.06 -5.62
C GLY A 280 5.29 3.52 -5.77
N PRO A 281 5.03 4.24 -4.66
CA PRO A 281 5.38 3.92 -3.27
C PRO A 281 4.36 3.10 -2.47
N GLY A 282 3.24 2.64 -3.06
CA GLY A 282 2.29 1.70 -2.44
C GLY A 282 0.90 2.25 -2.11
N GLY A 283 0.47 3.34 -2.76
CA GLY A 283 -0.81 4.01 -2.44
C GLY A 283 -2.05 3.11 -2.58
N PHE A 284 -2.09 2.28 -3.62
CA PHE A 284 -3.19 1.32 -3.84
C PHE A 284 -3.27 0.30 -2.69
N SER A 285 -2.14 -0.29 -2.32
CA SER A 285 -2.03 -1.17 -1.16
C SER A 285 -2.41 -0.50 0.16
N GLU A 286 -2.02 0.76 0.39
CA GLU A 286 -2.40 1.49 1.62
C GLU A 286 -3.93 1.59 1.75
N TYR A 287 -4.64 1.89 0.67
CA TYR A 287 -6.11 1.92 0.66
C TYR A 287 -6.72 0.57 1.05
N VAL A 288 -6.29 -0.52 0.40
CA VAL A 288 -6.84 -1.86 0.63
C VAL A 288 -6.61 -2.30 2.09
N LEU A 289 -5.40 -2.08 2.60
CA LEU A 289 -5.03 -2.46 3.96
C LEU A 289 -5.71 -1.56 5.01
N TRP A 290 -5.92 -0.28 4.74
CA TRP A 290 -6.72 0.59 5.61
C TRP A 290 -8.17 0.10 5.68
N ARG A 291 -8.77 -0.25 4.54
CA ARG A 291 -10.17 -0.69 4.46
C ARG A 291 -10.37 -2.06 5.12
N LYS A 292 -9.45 -3.01 4.91
CA LYS A 292 -9.60 -4.41 5.35
C LYS A 292 -8.83 -4.77 6.60
N LYS A 293 -7.93 -3.91 7.06
CA LYS A 293 -7.04 -4.15 8.21
C LYS A 293 -6.37 -5.52 8.08
N TRP A 294 -6.23 -6.23 9.19
CA TRP A 294 -5.62 -7.55 9.32
C TRP A 294 -6.41 -8.71 8.66
N HIS A 295 -7.54 -8.44 8.01
CA HIS A 295 -8.26 -9.42 7.19
C HIS A 295 -7.75 -9.51 5.75
N ALA A 296 -6.70 -8.77 5.40
CA ALA A 296 -6.07 -8.82 4.08
C ALA A 296 -4.56 -9.13 4.18
N LYS A 297 -4.05 -9.74 3.11
CA LYS A 297 -2.62 -9.99 2.87
C LYS A 297 -2.29 -9.55 1.45
N GLY A 298 -1.35 -8.60 1.34
CA GLY A 298 -0.90 -8.08 0.05
C GLY A 298 0.49 -8.59 -0.35
N PHE A 299 0.68 -8.75 -1.66
CA PHE A 299 1.97 -9.09 -2.27
C PHE A 299 2.36 -8.00 -3.28
N GLY A 300 3.59 -7.51 -3.23
CA GLY A 300 4.03 -6.38 -4.05
C GLY A 300 5.22 -6.69 -4.93
N MET A 301 5.25 -6.18 -6.15
CA MET A 301 6.47 -6.14 -6.96
C MET A 301 6.57 -4.79 -7.67
N THR A 302 7.68 -4.09 -7.48
CA THR A 302 7.96 -2.81 -8.14
C THR A 302 9.45 -2.69 -8.36
N LEU A 303 9.87 -1.86 -9.32
CA LEU A 303 11.29 -1.59 -9.54
C LEU A 303 11.90 -0.92 -8.31
N LYS A 304 13.09 -1.39 -7.93
CA LYS A 304 13.89 -0.74 -6.88
C LYS A 304 14.34 0.66 -7.30
N GLY A 305 14.58 1.52 -6.31
CA GLY A 305 15.12 2.85 -6.51
C GLY A 305 14.25 3.94 -5.88
N PRO A 306 14.24 5.16 -6.43
CA PRO A 306 13.52 6.30 -5.85
C PRO A 306 12.02 6.09 -5.66
N ASN A 307 11.41 5.26 -6.53
CA ASN A 307 9.99 4.92 -6.48
C ASN A 307 9.75 3.49 -6.00
N ASP A 308 10.59 2.97 -5.11
CA ASP A 308 10.30 1.72 -4.41
C ASP A 308 9.14 1.91 -3.41
N PHE A 309 8.61 0.82 -2.86
CA PHE A 309 7.63 0.84 -1.78
C PHE A 309 8.14 1.64 -0.58
N LYS A 310 7.34 2.59 -0.10
CA LYS A 310 7.62 3.36 1.12
C LYS A 310 6.72 2.86 2.24
N LEU A 311 6.97 1.62 2.68
CA LEU A 311 6.16 0.94 3.70
C LEU A 311 6.17 1.66 5.05
N GLU A 312 7.20 2.46 5.30
CA GLU A 312 7.32 3.31 6.46
C GLU A 312 6.32 4.47 6.50
N ASP A 313 5.84 4.87 5.32
CA ASP A 313 4.93 5.99 5.09
C ASP A 313 3.45 5.58 5.09
N PHE A 314 3.16 4.28 5.30
CA PHE A 314 1.81 3.77 5.50
C PHE A 314 1.33 4.16 6.92
N TYR A 315 0.86 5.39 7.06
CA TYR A 315 0.39 5.90 8.35
C TYR A 315 -1.00 5.37 8.70
N SER A 316 -1.81 5.17 7.66
CA SER A 316 -3.22 4.78 7.72
C SER A 316 -3.42 3.27 7.81
N ALA A 317 -2.39 2.48 7.50
CA ALA A 317 -2.46 1.04 7.39
C ALA A 317 -1.25 0.36 8.04
N SER A 318 -1.38 -0.93 8.33
CA SER A 318 -0.29 -1.77 8.83
C SER A 318 0.46 -2.40 7.68
N SER A 319 1.66 -1.89 7.38
CA SER A 319 2.52 -2.43 6.31
C SER A 319 3.06 -3.83 6.61
N GLU A 320 2.96 -4.29 7.86
CA GLU A 320 3.27 -5.67 8.26
C GLU A 320 2.35 -6.70 7.56
N LEU A 321 1.24 -6.25 6.97
CA LEU A 321 0.30 -7.06 6.19
C LEU A 321 0.65 -7.14 4.69
N PHE A 322 1.71 -6.45 4.26
CA PHE A 322 2.15 -6.36 2.86
C PHE A 322 3.55 -6.89 2.64
N GLU A 323 3.77 -7.75 1.65
CA GLU A 323 5.08 -8.37 1.40
C GLU A 323 5.63 -8.02 0.01
N PRO A 324 6.60 -7.08 -0.06
CA PRO A 324 7.35 -6.83 -1.28
C PRO A 324 8.22 -8.03 -1.67
N TYR A 325 8.28 -8.31 -2.96
CA TYR A 325 9.08 -9.36 -3.57
C TYR A 325 9.57 -8.86 -4.93
N TYR A 326 10.89 -8.90 -5.17
CA TYR A 326 11.53 -8.23 -6.30
C TYR A 326 11.96 -9.20 -7.41
N GLY A 327 11.31 -10.36 -7.51
CA GLY A 327 11.56 -11.34 -8.55
C GLY A 327 12.64 -12.37 -8.17
N GLU A 328 13.49 -12.75 -9.11
CA GLU A 328 14.56 -13.72 -8.85
C GLU A 328 15.49 -13.24 -7.73
N GLY A 329 15.77 -14.11 -6.75
CA GLY A 329 16.48 -13.72 -5.52
C GLY A 329 15.62 -13.09 -4.43
N GLY A 330 14.29 -12.99 -4.63
CA GLY A 330 13.34 -12.55 -3.62
C GLY A 330 13.53 -11.08 -3.24
N ILE A 331 13.96 -10.80 -2.01
CA ILE A 331 14.17 -9.42 -1.56
C ILE A 331 15.35 -8.74 -2.27
N ASP A 332 16.28 -9.52 -2.82
CA ASP A 332 17.51 -9.02 -3.44
C ASP A 332 17.36 -8.75 -4.95
N GLY A 333 16.24 -9.15 -5.57
CA GLY A 333 15.96 -8.89 -6.98
C GLY A 333 15.78 -7.41 -7.33
N ASP A 334 15.62 -7.08 -8.61
CA ASP A 334 15.48 -5.70 -9.10
C ASP A 334 14.02 -5.22 -9.19
N GLY A 335 13.07 -6.16 -9.23
CA GLY A 335 11.65 -5.89 -9.38
C GLY A 335 11.22 -5.52 -10.80
N ASP A 336 12.06 -5.78 -11.82
CA ASP A 336 11.71 -5.54 -13.22
C ASP A 336 10.68 -6.57 -13.70
N ILE A 337 9.42 -6.14 -13.83
CA ILE A 337 8.32 -6.99 -14.29
C ILE A 337 8.49 -7.47 -15.74
N THR A 338 9.38 -6.87 -16.52
CA THR A 338 9.59 -7.24 -17.93
C THR A 338 10.50 -8.46 -18.10
N ARG A 339 11.20 -8.87 -17.04
CA ARG A 339 12.10 -10.03 -17.04
C ARG A 339 11.33 -11.35 -16.82
N PRO A 340 11.41 -12.34 -17.74
CA PRO A 340 10.70 -13.62 -17.62
C PRO A 340 10.94 -14.36 -16.29
N GLU A 341 12.16 -14.31 -15.77
CA GLU A 341 12.59 -14.88 -14.50
C GLU A 341 11.87 -14.23 -13.30
N ASN A 342 11.70 -12.91 -13.32
CA ASN A 342 10.98 -12.18 -12.27
C ASN A 342 9.48 -12.46 -12.32
N ILE A 343 8.89 -12.51 -13.51
CA ILE A 343 7.48 -12.90 -13.71
C ILE A 343 7.24 -14.29 -13.10
N SER A 344 8.10 -15.25 -13.45
CA SER A 344 7.98 -16.64 -12.97
C SER A 344 8.20 -16.75 -11.46
N ALA A 345 9.20 -16.04 -10.92
CA ALA A 345 9.51 -16.03 -9.49
C ALA A 345 8.36 -15.43 -8.66
N PHE A 346 7.84 -14.27 -9.06
CA PHE A 346 6.72 -13.63 -8.37
C PHE A 346 5.43 -14.46 -8.47
N ARG A 347 5.17 -15.07 -9.64
CA ARG A 347 4.06 -16.02 -9.81
C ARG A 347 4.15 -17.17 -8.81
N ASN A 348 5.30 -17.84 -8.74
CA ASN A 348 5.48 -18.97 -7.83
C ASN A 348 5.31 -18.55 -6.37
N PHE A 349 5.93 -17.43 -5.99
CA PHE A 349 5.81 -16.86 -4.66
C PHE A 349 4.35 -16.59 -4.27
N VAL A 350 3.56 -15.95 -5.13
CA VAL A 350 2.14 -15.67 -4.85
C VAL A 350 1.35 -16.96 -4.73
N LEU A 351 1.54 -17.93 -5.65
CA LEU A 351 0.80 -19.19 -5.61
C LEU A 351 1.12 -20.01 -4.36
N ASP A 352 2.39 -20.08 -3.93
CA ASP A 352 2.80 -20.81 -2.73
C ASP A 352 2.19 -20.21 -1.44
N ASN A 353 1.84 -18.93 -1.46
CA ASN A 353 1.28 -18.20 -0.32
C ASN A 353 -0.25 -18.00 -0.38
N THR A 354 -0.90 -18.57 -1.39
CA THR A 354 -2.35 -18.46 -1.62
C THR A 354 -3.01 -19.83 -1.83
N ASP A 355 -2.45 -20.86 -1.21
CA ASP A 355 -2.93 -22.25 -1.31
C ASP A 355 -3.02 -22.72 -2.78
N ARG A 356 -2.08 -22.26 -3.61
CA ARG A 356 -2.00 -22.50 -5.07
C ARG A 356 -3.18 -21.99 -5.90
N LYS A 357 -4.03 -21.13 -5.32
CA LYS A 357 -5.20 -20.57 -6.01
C LYS A 357 -4.91 -19.24 -6.71
N GLY A 358 -3.96 -18.45 -6.20
CA GLY A 358 -3.74 -17.07 -6.64
C GLY A 358 -4.50 -16.04 -5.80
N VAL A 359 -4.33 -14.76 -6.12
CA VAL A 359 -4.97 -13.63 -5.42
C VAL A 359 -6.42 -13.44 -5.83
N HIS A 360 -7.24 -12.81 -4.99
CA HIS A 360 -8.62 -12.45 -5.34
C HIS A 360 -8.64 -11.36 -6.41
N PHE A 361 -7.70 -10.42 -6.33
CA PHE A 361 -7.53 -9.41 -7.37
C PHE A 361 -6.09 -8.93 -7.46
N LEU A 362 -5.73 -8.45 -8.65
CA LEU A 362 -4.47 -7.76 -8.92
C LEU A 362 -4.75 -6.29 -9.26
N MET A 363 -3.94 -5.40 -8.71
CA MET A 363 -3.88 -3.99 -9.11
C MET A 363 -2.52 -3.73 -9.77
N ALA A 364 -2.53 -2.96 -10.85
CA ALA A 364 -1.33 -2.60 -11.60
C ALA A 364 -1.38 -1.11 -11.98
N ASP A 365 -0.38 -0.33 -11.55
CA ASP A 365 -0.33 1.12 -11.76
C ASP A 365 0.97 1.55 -12.45
N GLY A 366 1.47 0.72 -13.37
CA GLY A 366 2.73 0.96 -14.07
C GLY A 366 2.71 2.19 -14.97
N GLY A 367 3.76 2.99 -14.89
CA GLY A 367 4.05 4.12 -15.77
C GLY A 367 5.40 4.72 -15.42
N PHE A 368 6.06 5.34 -16.40
CA PHE A 368 7.33 6.06 -16.24
C PHE A 368 7.23 7.45 -16.86
N SER A 369 8.20 8.32 -16.53
CA SER A 369 8.31 9.63 -17.15
C SER A 369 8.60 9.49 -18.64
N VAL A 370 7.87 10.23 -19.46
CA VAL A 370 8.07 10.35 -20.91
C VAL A 370 8.24 11.82 -21.29
N GLU A 371 8.84 12.61 -20.39
CA GLU A 371 9.03 14.05 -20.53
C GLU A 371 9.65 14.39 -21.90
N GLY A 372 8.96 15.27 -22.65
CA GLY A 372 9.35 15.70 -24.00
C GLY A 372 8.93 14.75 -25.13
N GLN A 373 8.26 13.62 -24.82
CA GLN A 373 7.72 12.65 -25.77
C GLN A 373 6.35 12.10 -25.31
N GLU A 374 5.54 12.95 -24.70
CA GLU A 374 4.25 12.60 -24.07
C GLU A 374 3.28 11.93 -25.05
N ASN A 375 3.28 12.37 -26.32
CA ASN A 375 2.47 11.78 -27.38
C ASN A 375 2.84 10.32 -27.69
N LEU A 376 4.05 9.86 -27.35
CA LEU A 376 4.52 8.49 -27.58
C LEU A 376 4.36 7.58 -26.36
N GLN A 377 3.69 8.04 -25.29
CA GLN A 377 3.57 7.30 -24.03
C GLN A 377 3.01 5.88 -24.20
N GLU A 378 2.01 5.70 -25.07
CA GLU A 378 1.44 4.39 -25.38
C GLU A 378 2.50 3.44 -25.95
N ILE A 379 3.20 3.86 -27.01
CA ILE A 379 4.21 3.05 -27.71
C ILE A 379 5.38 2.73 -26.77
N LEU A 380 5.85 3.71 -26.00
CA LEU A 380 6.97 3.55 -25.07
C LEU A 380 6.62 2.56 -23.95
N SER A 381 5.38 2.58 -23.45
CA SER A 381 4.94 1.73 -22.33
C SER A 381 4.34 0.38 -22.74
N LYS A 382 4.32 0.05 -24.05
CA LYS A 382 3.67 -1.15 -24.59
C LYS A 382 4.10 -2.47 -23.92
N GLN A 383 5.41 -2.63 -23.64
CA GLN A 383 5.90 -3.85 -23.01
C GLN A 383 5.47 -3.93 -21.53
N LEU A 384 5.43 -2.78 -20.85
CA LEU A 384 4.96 -2.70 -19.46
C LEU A 384 3.47 -3.04 -19.36
N LEU A 385 2.65 -2.55 -20.30
CA LEU A 385 1.23 -2.91 -20.39
C LEU A 385 1.04 -4.42 -20.57
N LEU A 386 1.76 -5.01 -21.55
CA LEU A 386 1.74 -6.46 -21.79
C LEU A 386 2.11 -7.25 -20.54
N CYS A 387 3.20 -6.88 -19.85
CA CYS A 387 3.67 -7.62 -18.68
C CYS A 387 2.70 -7.53 -17.49
N GLN A 388 1.99 -6.41 -17.33
CA GLN A 388 0.95 -6.28 -16.31
C GLN A 388 -0.27 -7.17 -16.62
N PHE A 389 -0.67 -7.28 -17.89
CA PHE A 389 -1.78 -8.15 -18.32
C PHE A 389 -1.39 -9.63 -18.18
N LEU A 390 -0.18 -9.98 -18.61
CA LEU A 390 0.42 -11.30 -18.40
C LEU A 390 0.47 -11.67 -16.91
N MET A 391 0.83 -10.72 -16.03
CA MET A 391 0.83 -10.94 -14.60
C MET A 391 -0.57 -11.26 -14.07
N ALA A 392 -1.61 -10.56 -14.55
CA ALA A 392 -2.99 -10.85 -14.18
C ALA A 392 -3.37 -12.30 -14.47
N LEU A 393 -3.11 -12.76 -15.71
CA LEU A 393 -3.38 -14.15 -16.12
C LEU A 393 -2.49 -15.19 -15.41
N SER A 394 -1.41 -14.74 -14.76
CA SER A 394 -0.45 -15.61 -14.06
C SER A 394 -0.81 -15.86 -12.60
N ILE A 395 -1.40 -14.88 -11.90
CA ILE A 395 -1.57 -14.94 -10.43
C ILE A 395 -2.99 -14.67 -9.93
N VAL A 396 -3.90 -14.17 -10.76
CA VAL A 396 -5.30 -13.98 -10.36
C VAL A 396 -6.00 -15.34 -10.36
N ARG A 397 -6.78 -15.62 -9.31
CA ARG A 397 -7.55 -16.87 -9.23
C ARG A 397 -8.73 -16.85 -10.20
N THR A 398 -9.26 -18.02 -10.56
CA THR A 398 -10.55 -18.14 -11.24
C THR A 398 -11.65 -17.38 -10.48
N GLY A 399 -12.45 -16.59 -11.21
CA GLY A 399 -13.45 -15.67 -10.66
C GLY A 399 -12.87 -14.39 -10.05
N GLY A 400 -11.53 -14.26 -9.98
CA GLY A 400 -10.84 -13.08 -9.48
C GLY A 400 -10.93 -11.87 -10.41
N HIS A 401 -10.39 -10.73 -9.98
CA HIS A 401 -10.53 -9.45 -10.69
C HIS A 401 -9.18 -8.82 -11.00
N PHE A 402 -9.14 -7.91 -11.96
CA PHE A 402 -7.92 -7.21 -12.36
C PHE A 402 -8.23 -5.76 -12.68
N ILE A 403 -7.35 -4.86 -12.24
CA ILE A 403 -7.39 -3.46 -12.62
C ILE A 403 -5.99 -2.98 -13.00
N CYS A 404 -5.87 -2.34 -14.16
CA CYS A 404 -4.60 -1.87 -14.68
C CYS A 404 -4.71 -0.47 -15.25
N LYS A 405 -3.79 0.42 -14.85
CA LYS A 405 -3.58 1.69 -15.54
C LYS A 405 -3.12 1.43 -16.96
N THR A 406 -3.68 2.19 -17.88
CA THR A 406 -3.20 2.36 -19.25
C THR A 406 -3.25 3.85 -19.61
N PHE A 407 -2.76 4.18 -20.80
CA PHE A 407 -2.78 5.52 -21.36
C PHE A 407 -3.72 5.55 -22.56
N ASP A 408 -3.26 6.14 -23.65
CA ASP A 408 -3.90 6.02 -24.95
C ASP A 408 -3.94 4.53 -25.39
N LEU A 409 -4.95 4.19 -26.19
CA LEU A 409 -5.21 2.84 -26.71
C LEU A 409 -5.55 2.94 -28.21
N PHE A 410 -4.71 3.67 -28.97
CA PHE A 410 -4.90 3.86 -30.40
C PHE A 410 -4.27 2.74 -31.22
N THR A 411 -3.14 2.22 -30.75
CA THR A 411 -2.37 1.22 -31.52
C THR A 411 -3.09 -0.13 -31.53
N PRO A 412 -3.05 -0.86 -32.66
CA PRO A 412 -3.54 -2.24 -32.74
C PRO A 412 -2.90 -3.18 -31.71
N PHE A 413 -1.65 -2.94 -31.32
CA PHE A 413 -0.99 -3.69 -30.25
C PHE A 413 -1.74 -3.58 -28.91
N SER A 414 -2.03 -2.34 -28.47
CA SER A 414 -2.73 -2.10 -27.21
C SER A 414 -4.17 -2.62 -27.24
N VAL A 415 -4.88 -2.41 -28.36
CA VAL A 415 -6.27 -2.91 -28.51
C VAL A 415 -6.30 -4.43 -28.54
N GLY A 416 -5.34 -5.08 -29.21
CA GLY A 416 -5.19 -6.54 -29.18
C GLY A 416 -4.96 -7.09 -27.78
N LEU A 417 -4.18 -6.40 -26.94
CA LEU A 417 -4.03 -6.77 -25.53
C LEU A 417 -5.34 -6.66 -24.75
N VAL A 418 -6.13 -5.60 -24.97
CA VAL A 418 -7.45 -5.44 -24.34
C VAL A 418 -8.42 -6.51 -24.82
N TYR A 419 -8.38 -6.88 -26.11
CA TYR A 419 -9.18 -7.96 -26.67
C TYR A 419 -8.88 -9.32 -25.99
N LEU A 420 -7.60 -9.64 -25.74
CA LEU A 420 -7.24 -10.85 -25.00
C LEU A 420 -7.79 -10.85 -23.56
N LEU A 421 -7.79 -9.72 -22.86
CA LEU A 421 -8.45 -9.62 -21.55
C LEU A 421 -9.96 -9.80 -21.64
N TYR A 422 -10.59 -9.22 -22.66
CA TYR A 422 -12.01 -9.40 -22.95
C TYR A 422 -12.39 -10.86 -23.19
N CYS A 423 -11.55 -11.64 -23.88
CA CYS A 423 -11.73 -13.08 -24.01
C CYS A 423 -11.59 -13.81 -22.65
N CYS A 424 -10.62 -13.41 -21.83
CA CYS A 424 -10.23 -14.12 -20.60
C CYS A 424 -11.08 -13.80 -19.36
N PHE A 425 -11.85 -12.71 -19.35
CA PHE A 425 -12.68 -12.29 -18.21
C PHE A 425 -14.16 -12.26 -18.56
N GLU A 426 -15.05 -12.47 -17.59
CA GLU A 426 -16.50 -12.40 -17.78
C GLU A 426 -16.94 -11.00 -18.24
N ARG A 427 -16.37 -9.95 -17.64
CA ARG A 427 -16.69 -8.55 -18.00
C ARG A 427 -15.44 -7.67 -17.98
N VAL A 428 -15.31 -6.81 -18.98
CA VAL A 428 -14.24 -5.82 -19.09
C VAL A 428 -14.83 -4.43 -19.34
N CYS A 429 -14.21 -3.38 -18.83
CA CYS A 429 -14.51 -2.01 -19.20
C CYS A 429 -13.27 -1.13 -19.22
N LEU A 430 -13.35 -0.02 -19.97
CA LEU A 430 -12.39 1.08 -19.90
C LEU A 430 -13.01 2.23 -19.12
N PHE A 431 -12.34 2.66 -18.05
CA PHE A 431 -12.88 3.64 -17.12
C PHE A 431 -11.82 4.68 -16.72
N LYS A 432 -12.18 5.96 -16.78
CA LYS A 432 -11.35 7.05 -16.26
C LYS A 432 -12.02 7.60 -15.00
N PRO A 433 -11.49 7.33 -13.79
CA PRO A 433 -12.05 7.88 -12.57
C PRO A 433 -11.86 9.40 -12.53
N ILE A 434 -12.74 10.14 -11.86
CA ILE A 434 -12.60 11.60 -11.66
C ILE A 434 -11.36 11.98 -10.84
N THR A 435 -10.79 11.02 -10.10
CA THR A 435 -9.50 11.15 -9.40
C THR A 435 -8.28 11.03 -10.33
N SER A 436 -8.47 10.59 -11.58
CA SER A 436 -7.51 10.76 -12.67
C SER A 436 -7.68 12.13 -13.31
N ARG A 437 -6.58 12.83 -13.57
CA ARG A 437 -6.66 14.21 -14.08
C ARG A 437 -7.32 14.26 -15.46
N PRO A 438 -8.23 15.20 -15.72
CA PRO A 438 -9.05 15.18 -16.94
C PRO A 438 -8.24 15.38 -18.23
N ALA A 439 -7.11 16.10 -18.18
CA ALA A 439 -6.31 16.44 -19.36
C ALA A 439 -5.25 15.39 -19.75
N ASN A 440 -5.03 14.35 -18.95
CA ASN A 440 -4.06 13.30 -19.28
C ASN A 440 -4.74 12.07 -19.92
N SER A 441 -3.94 11.25 -20.61
CA SER A 441 -4.43 10.04 -21.27
C SER A 441 -4.67 8.86 -20.32
N GLU A 442 -4.44 9.04 -19.01
CA GLU A 442 -4.59 7.97 -18.04
C GLU A 442 -6.04 7.49 -17.98
N ARG A 443 -6.22 6.18 -18.07
CA ARG A 443 -7.47 5.46 -17.81
C ARG A 443 -7.15 4.07 -17.26
N TYR A 444 -8.17 3.35 -16.82
CA TYR A 444 -8.02 2.02 -16.24
C TYR A 444 -8.81 1.01 -17.05
N VAL A 445 -8.17 -0.12 -17.40
CA VAL A 445 -8.90 -1.32 -17.80
C VAL A 445 -9.28 -2.07 -16.53
N VAL A 446 -10.56 -2.43 -16.42
CA VAL A 446 -11.13 -3.10 -15.25
C VAL A 446 -11.77 -4.39 -15.71
N CYS A 447 -11.30 -5.51 -15.17
CA CYS A 447 -11.70 -6.86 -15.56
C CYS A 447 -12.30 -7.59 -14.36
N LYS A 448 -13.46 -8.19 -14.55
CA LYS A 448 -14.23 -8.89 -13.52
C LYS A 448 -14.44 -10.34 -13.94
N GLY A 449 -14.13 -11.26 -13.03
CA GLY A 449 -14.36 -12.70 -13.18
C GLY A 449 -13.41 -13.36 -14.17
N LEU A 450 -12.17 -13.71 -13.75
CA LEU A 450 -11.26 -14.47 -14.62
C LEU A 450 -11.87 -15.84 -14.94
N LYS A 451 -12.00 -16.15 -16.24
CA LYS A 451 -12.52 -17.43 -16.73
C LYS A 451 -11.55 -18.59 -16.48
N VAL A 452 -12.03 -19.82 -16.64
CA VAL A 452 -11.20 -21.04 -16.63
C VAL A 452 -10.58 -21.25 -18.00
N GLY A 453 -9.40 -21.90 -18.10
CA GLY A 453 -8.81 -22.28 -19.38
C GLY A 453 -8.01 -21.17 -20.07
N ILE A 454 -7.52 -20.18 -19.32
CA ILE A 454 -6.76 -19.03 -19.84
C ILE A 454 -5.25 -19.30 -20.02
N ASP A 455 -4.81 -20.54 -19.77
CA ASP A 455 -3.39 -20.91 -19.73
C ASP A 455 -2.67 -20.66 -21.06
N ASP A 456 -3.32 -20.96 -22.18
CA ASP A 456 -2.76 -20.77 -23.52
C ASP A 456 -2.49 -19.29 -23.81
N VAL A 457 -3.41 -18.39 -23.43
CA VAL A 457 -3.24 -16.93 -23.59
C VAL A 457 -2.12 -16.42 -22.69
N ARG A 458 -2.02 -16.93 -21.45
CA ARG A 458 -0.91 -16.61 -20.55
C ARG A 458 0.42 -17.00 -21.18
N ASP A 459 0.53 -18.23 -21.70
CA ASP A 459 1.79 -18.76 -22.24
C ASP A 459 2.15 -18.05 -23.56
N TYR A 460 1.15 -17.69 -24.38
CA TYR A 460 1.32 -16.82 -25.54
C TYR A 460 1.90 -15.45 -25.17
N LEU A 461 1.29 -14.73 -24.22
CA LEU A 461 1.80 -13.42 -23.78
C LEU A 461 3.19 -13.52 -23.15
N PHE A 462 3.50 -14.62 -22.46
CA PHE A 462 4.85 -14.88 -21.96
C PHE A 462 5.87 -15.00 -23.11
N ALA A 463 5.52 -15.71 -24.19
CA ALA A 463 6.34 -15.82 -25.39
C ALA A 463 6.51 -14.47 -26.12
N VAL A 464 5.44 -13.68 -26.23
CA VAL A 464 5.50 -12.32 -26.81
C VAL A 464 6.45 -11.43 -25.99
N ASN A 465 6.40 -11.49 -24.65
CA ASN A 465 7.33 -10.72 -23.82
C ASN A 465 8.80 -11.12 -24.05
N ILE A 466 9.08 -12.43 -24.16
CA ILE A 466 10.42 -12.91 -24.51
C ILE A 466 10.84 -12.32 -25.87
N LYS A 467 9.95 -12.31 -26.86
CA LYS A 467 10.23 -11.74 -28.17
C LYS A 467 10.51 -10.24 -28.11
N LEU A 468 9.72 -9.47 -27.35
CA LEU A 468 9.96 -8.04 -27.12
C LEU A 468 11.35 -7.80 -26.51
N ASN A 469 11.73 -8.60 -25.51
CA ASN A 469 13.07 -8.53 -24.91
C ASN A 469 14.19 -8.81 -25.93
N GLN A 470 14.02 -9.77 -26.84
CA GLN A 470 14.99 -10.06 -27.90
C GLN A 470 15.11 -8.92 -28.93
N LEU A 471 14.01 -8.21 -29.18
CA LEU A 471 13.95 -7.11 -30.14
C LEU A 471 14.33 -5.74 -29.54
N ARG A 472 14.61 -5.67 -28.24
CA ARG A 472 15.08 -4.45 -27.58
C ARG A 472 16.32 -3.90 -28.29
N ASN A 473 16.33 -2.59 -28.53
CA ASN A 473 17.41 -1.87 -29.22
C ASN A 473 17.66 -2.31 -30.68
N THR A 474 16.68 -2.97 -31.31
CA THR A 474 16.68 -3.26 -32.74
C THR A 474 15.70 -2.34 -33.49
N ASP A 475 15.80 -2.33 -34.81
CA ASP A 475 14.87 -1.63 -35.72
C ASP A 475 13.53 -2.35 -35.91
N SER A 476 13.36 -3.49 -35.22
CA SER A 476 12.17 -4.34 -35.29
C SER A 476 11.43 -4.33 -33.94
N ASP A 477 10.13 -4.59 -33.99
CA ASP A 477 9.27 -4.65 -32.81
C ASP A 477 8.05 -5.57 -33.05
N VAL A 478 7.40 -6.03 -31.97
CA VAL A 478 6.11 -6.73 -32.10
C VAL A 478 5.01 -5.69 -32.29
N ASN A 479 4.40 -5.63 -33.47
CA ASN A 479 3.40 -4.60 -33.80
C ASN A 479 1.96 -5.08 -33.61
N LEU A 480 1.70 -6.38 -33.69
CA LEU A 480 0.39 -6.98 -33.42
C LEU A 480 0.54 -8.18 -32.49
N VAL A 481 -0.43 -8.32 -31.59
CA VAL A 481 -0.61 -9.51 -30.74
C VAL A 481 -1.90 -10.26 -31.03
N VAL A 482 -2.82 -9.62 -31.76
CA VAL A 482 -4.04 -10.18 -32.32
C VAL A 482 -4.19 -9.56 -33.71
N PRO A 483 -4.52 -10.33 -34.76
CA PRO A 483 -4.72 -9.78 -36.09
C PRO A 483 -5.89 -8.78 -36.14
N LEU A 484 -5.77 -7.72 -36.95
CA LEU A 484 -6.79 -6.67 -37.03
C LEU A 484 -8.14 -7.21 -37.52
N GLU A 485 -8.12 -8.19 -38.42
CA GLU A 485 -9.29 -8.88 -38.93
C GLU A 485 -10.06 -9.64 -37.84
N VAL A 486 -9.35 -10.19 -36.84
CA VAL A 486 -10.00 -10.87 -35.70
C VAL A 486 -10.67 -9.82 -34.81
N ILE A 487 -9.96 -8.75 -34.47
CA ILE A 487 -10.50 -7.67 -33.62
C ILE A 487 -11.72 -7.03 -34.29
N LYS A 488 -11.59 -6.62 -35.57
CA LYS A 488 -12.67 -5.97 -36.33
C LYS A 488 -13.80 -6.91 -36.71
N GLY A 489 -13.56 -8.22 -36.68
CA GLY A 489 -14.58 -9.26 -36.82
C GLY A 489 -15.56 -9.29 -35.64
N ASP A 490 -15.11 -8.91 -34.45
CA ASP A 490 -15.98 -8.63 -33.31
C ASP A 490 -16.42 -7.15 -33.36
N HIS A 491 -17.56 -6.92 -34.03
CA HIS A 491 -18.12 -5.58 -34.20
C HIS A 491 -18.55 -4.95 -32.86
N GLU A 492 -19.05 -5.75 -31.92
CA GLU A 492 -19.50 -5.25 -30.62
C GLU A 492 -18.32 -4.75 -29.76
N PHE A 493 -17.21 -5.50 -29.77
CA PHE A 493 -15.96 -5.06 -29.16
C PHE A 493 -15.42 -3.80 -29.84
N THR A 494 -15.34 -3.83 -31.17
CA THR A 494 -14.76 -2.72 -31.96
C THR A 494 -15.55 -1.42 -31.78
N ASP A 495 -16.88 -1.48 -31.81
CA ASP A 495 -17.75 -0.32 -31.61
C ASP A 495 -17.57 0.30 -30.22
N TYR A 496 -17.43 -0.54 -29.19
CA TYR A 496 -17.12 -0.04 -27.85
C TYR A 496 -15.74 0.61 -27.81
N MET A 497 -14.72 -0.02 -28.42
CA MET A 497 -13.34 0.48 -28.39
C MET A 497 -13.22 1.86 -29.04
N ILE A 498 -13.82 2.03 -30.23
CA ILE A 498 -13.86 3.31 -30.95
C ILE A 498 -14.59 4.35 -30.11
N ARG A 499 -15.80 4.04 -29.62
CA ARG A 499 -16.58 4.98 -28.80
C ARG A 499 -15.86 5.39 -27.52
N SER A 500 -15.15 4.47 -26.87
CA SER A 500 -14.36 4.74 -25.68
C SER A 500 -13.20 5.68 -25.98
N ASN A 501 -12.45 5.44 -27.06
CA ASN A 501 -11.35 6.29 -27.50
C ASN A 501 -11.82 7.69 -27.88
N GLU A 502 -12.82 7.79 -28.74
CA GLU A 502 -13.34 9.08 -29.21
C GLU A 502 -13.97 9.90 -28.08
N SER A 503 -14.74 9.26 -27.19
CA SER A 503 -15.30 9.93 -26.01
C SER A 503 -14.20 10.45 -25.10
N HIS A 504 -13.11 9.69 -24.90
CA HIS A 504 -11.99 10.15 -24.10
C HIS A 504 -11.24 11.30 -24.78
N CYS A 505 -10.97 11.21 -26.09
CA CYS A 505 -10.37 12.29 -26.87
C CYS A 505 -11.16 13.58 -26.75
N GLY A 506 -12.49 13.53 -26.95
CA GLY A 506 -13.36 14.71 -26.86
C GLY A 506 -13.30 15.38 -25.48
N LEU A 507 -13.32 14.60 -24.40
CA LEU A 507 -13.19 15.12 -23.04
C LEU A 507 -11.79 15.67 -22.76
N GLN A 508 -10.75 14.98 -23.23
CA GLN A 508 -9.35 15.39 -23.04
C GLN A 508 -9.04 16.69 -23.79
N ILE A 509 -9.52 16.84 -25.02
CA ILE A 509 -9.40 18.06 -25.83
C ILE A 509 -10.02 19.25 -25.10
N LYS A 510 -11.25 19.11 -24.58
CA LYS A 510 -11.91 20.16 -23.78
C LYS A 510 -11.10 20.49 -22.51
N ALA A 511 -10.60 19.49 -21.80
CA ALA A 511 -9.79 19.70 -20.59
C ALA A 511 -8.44 20.39 -20.88
N LEU A 512 -7.77 20.04 -21.99
CA LEU A 512 -6.55 20.70 -22.45
C LEU A 512 -6.82 22.16 -22.84
N ALA A 513 -7.87 22.42 -23.62
CA ALA A 513 -8.30 23.77 -23.98
C ALA A 513 -8.66 24.62 -22.75
N LYS A 514 -9.31 24.01 -21.75
CA LYS A 514 -9.61 24.65 -20.47
C LYS A 514 -8.34 25.04 -19.71
N ILE A 515 -7.35 24.15 -19.62
CA ILE A 515 -6.06 24.49 -18.99
C ILE A 515 -5.39 25.64 -19.72
N HIS A 516 -5.36 25.62 -21.05
CA HIS A 516 -4.81 26.71 -21.87
C HIS A 516 -5.51 28.04 -21.57
N ALA A 517 -6.84 28.08 -21.50
CA ALA A 517 -7.60 29.26 -21.11
C ALA A 517 -7.24 29.75 -19.68
N PHE A 518 -7.06 28.83 -18.72
CA PHE A 518 -6.67 29.16 -17.36
C PHE A 518 -5.21 29.61 -17.22
N VAL A 519 -4.33 29.25 -18.17
CA VAL A 519 -2.99 29.83 -18.27
C VAL A 519 -3.09 31.27 -18.77
N GLN A 520 -3.89 31.51 -19.81
CA GLN A 520 -4.06 32.84 -20.39
C GLN A 520 -4.79 33.82 -19.44
N ASP A 521 -5.77 33.34 -18.69
CA ASP A 521 -6.53 34.10 -17.70
C ASP A 521 -6.41 33.46 -16.31
N THR A 522 -5.58 34.06 -15.48
CA THR A 522 -5.35 33.58 -14.11
C THR A 522 -6.49 33.89 -13.14
N THR A 523 -7.50 34.66 -13.56
CA THR A 523 -8.70 34.96 -12.74
C THR A 523 -9.73 33.84 -12.79
N LEU A 524 -9.66 32.97 -13.79
CA LEU A 524 -10.51 31.79 -13.90
C LEU A 524 -10.25 30.81 -12.74
N SER A 525 -11.34 30.26 -12.19
CA SER A 525 -11.32 29.32 -11.09
C SER A 525 -12.51 28.37 -11.16
N GLU A 526 -12.36 27.18 -10.56
CA GLU A 526 -13.45 26.24 -10.32
C GLU A 526 -14.04 26.44 -8.91
N PRO A 527 -15.19 27.12 -8.75
CA PRO A 527 -15.68 27.53 -7.43
C PRO A 527 -16.18 26.35 -6.57
N ARG A 528 -16.51 25.20 -7.19
CA ARG A 528 -17.14 24.04 -6.53
C ARG A 528 -16.16 22.97 -6.05
N GLN A 529 -14.84 23.17 -6.20
CA GLN A 529 -13.84 22.15 -5.82
C GLN A 529 -14.00 21.63 -4.37
N ALA A 530 -14.28 22.52 -3.41
CA ALA A 530 -14.45 22.16 -2.01
C ALA A 530 -15.75 21.36 -1.75
N GLU A 531 -16.84 21.73 -2.42
CA GLU A 531 -18.14 21.05 -2.35
C GLU A 531 -18.03 19.63 -2.93
N ILE A 532 -17.47 19.51 -4.14
CA ILE A 532 -17.27 18.24 -4.84
C ILE A 532 -16.38 17.31 -4.03
N ARG A 533 -15.29 17.82 -3.46
CA ARG A 533 -14.44 17.04 -2.55
C ARG A 533 -15.25 16.43 -1.41
N LYS A 534 -16.03 17.25 -0.70
CA LYS A 534 -16.83 16.79 0.45
C LYS A 534 -17.81 15.70 0.04
N GLU A 535 -18.46 15.86 -1.11
CA GLU A 535 -19.41 14.88 -1.62
C GLU A 535 -18.75 13.57 -2.04
N CYS A 536 -17.60 13.62 -2.73
CA CYS A 536 -16.83 12.43 -3.10
C CYS A 536 -16.39 11.63 -1.86
N LEU A 537 -15.83 12.32 -0.84
CA LEU A 537 -15.40 11.65 0.39
C LEU A 537 -16.57 10.99 1.14
N ARG A 538 -17.71 11.67 1.20
CA ARG A 538 -18.94 11.13 1.78
C ARG A 538 -19.43 9.91 1.01
N LEU A 539 -19.51 9.99 -0.31
CA LEU A 539 -19.99 8.93 -1.18
C LEU A 539 -19.12 7.67 -1.10
N TRP A 540 -17.80 7.85 -1.13
CA TRP A 540 -16.84 6.73 -1.10
C TRP A 540 -16.60 6.18 0.31
N GLY A 541 -17.17 6.81 1.35
CA GLY A 541 -16.99 6.42 2.74
C GLY A 541 -15.54 6.58 3.20
N ILE A 542 -14.95 7.75 2.91
CA ILE A 542 -13.59 8.15 3.28
C ILE A 542 -13.68 9.29 4.30
N PRO A 543 -13.09 9.15 5.50
CA PRO A 543 -13.15 10.20 6.51
C PRO A 543 -12.31 11.40 6.10
N ASP A 544 -12.84 12.61 6.33
CA ASP A 544 -12.16 13.86 6.03
C ASP A 544 -11.18 14.22 7.16
N GLN A 545 -10.01 13.59 7.13
CA GLN A 545 -8.95 13.73 8.14
C GLN A 545 -7.63 14.08 7.47
N ALA A 546 -6.78 14.80 8.20
CA ALA A 546 -5.43 15.08 7.74
C ALA A 546 -4.53 13.84 7.89
N ARG A 547 -3.53 13.71 7.01
CA ARG A 547 -2.46 12.72 7.19
C ARG A 547 -1.64 13.09 8.41
N VAL A 548 -1.69 12.25 9.45
CA VAL A 548 -0.92 12.44 10.68
C VAL A 548 -0.07 11.20 10.92
N ALA A 549 1.23 11.41 11.14
CA ALA A 549 2.11 10.33 11.54
C ALA A 549 1.64 9.74 12.88
N PRO A 550 1.59 8.42 13.03
CA PRO A 550 1.14 7.80 14.28
C PRO A 550 2.02 8.25 15.45
N SER A 551 1.41 8.73 16.53
CA SER A 551 2.15 9.16 17.73
C SER A 551 2.81 7.96 18.39
N SER A 552 4.08 8.11 18.82
CA SER A 552 4.72 7.09 19.64
C SER A 552 4.09 7.09 21.04
N SER A 553 3.32 6.06 21.36
CA SER A 553 2.84 5.79 22.71
C SER A 553 3.82 4.93 23.47
N ASP A 554 4.02 5.17 24.77
CA ASP A 554 4.72 4.20 25.60
C ASP A 554 3.88 2.90 25.75
N PRO A 555 4.52 1.71 25.89
CA PRO A 555 3.81 0.45 25.94
C PRO A 555 2.79 0.35 27.08
N LYS A 556 3.02 1.02 28.21
CA LYS A 556 2.15 0.96 29.38
C LYS A 556 0.87 1.75 29.15
N SER A 557 0.98 3.00 28.70
CA SER A 557 -0.20 3.81 28.34
C SER A 557 -1.02 3.14 27.24
N LYS A 558 -0.34 2.56 26.23
CA LYS A 558 -1.03 1.86 25.16
C LYS A 558 -1.75 0.60 25.65
N PHE A 559 -1.14 -0.17 26.54
CA PHE A 559 -1.80 -1.31 27.17
C PHE A 559 -3.10 -0.90 27.88
N PHE A 560 -3.08 0.19 28.66
CA PHE A 560 -4.29 0.69 29.34
C PHE A 560 -5.38 1.16 28.36
N GLU A 561 -4.99 1.79 27.25
CA GLU A 561 -5.90 2.16 26.16
C GLU A 561 -6.57 0.92 25.56
N LEU A 562 -5.79 -0.13 25.24
CA LEU A 562 -6.30 -1.35 24.61
C LEU A 562 -7.22 -2.18 25.51
N ILE A 563 -7.01 -2.18 26.83
CA ILE A 563 -7.85 -2.95 27.75
C ILE A 563 -9.13 -2.20 28.17
N GLN A 564 -9.28 -0.92 27.80
CA GLN A 564 -10.50 -0.11 27.98
C GLN A 564 -11.11 -0.19 29.39
N GLY A 565 -10.29 -0.06 30.44
CA GLY A 565 -10.77 -0.06 31.83
C GLY A 565 -10.98 -1.45 32.45
N THR A 566 -10.60 -2.53 31.78
CA THR A 566 -10.50 -3.86 32.42
C THR A 566 -9.53 -3.83 33.59
N GLU A 567 -9.90 -4.46 34.71
CA GLU A 567 -9.05 -4.52 35.91
C GLU A 567 -7.69 -5.17 35.60
N ILE A 568 -6.62 -4.45 35.92
CA ILE A 568 -5.24 -4.92 35.67
C ILE A 568 -4.90 -6.20 36.44
N ASP A 569 -5.56 -6.43 37.58
CA ASP A 569 -5.33 -7.60 38.43
C ASP A 569 -5.61 -8.91 37.70
N ILE A 570 -6.51 -8.88 36.70
CA ILE A 570 -6.82 -10.03 35.84
C ILE A 570 -5.56 -10.57 35.16
N PHE A 571 -4.62 -9.70 34.79
CA PHE A 571 -3.40 -10.08 34.07
C PHE A 571 -2.33 -10.68 35.01
N SER A 572 -2.45 -10.45 36.32
CA SER A 572 -1.49 -10.91 37.32
C SER A 572 -1.73 -12.34 37.81
N TYR A 573 -2.90 -12.93 37.50
CA TYR A 573 -3.25 -14.28 37.94
C TYR A 573 -2.27 -15.33 37.42
N LYS A 574 -1.73 -16.13 38.36
CA LYS A 574 -0.93 -17.31 38.06
C LYS A 574 -1.82 -18.53 37.83
N PRO A 575 -1.41 -19.46 36.94
CA PRO A 575 -2.17 -20.68 36.71
C PRO A 575 -2.23 -21.51 38.00
N THR A 576 -3.36 -22.18 38.22
CA THR A 576 -3.47 -23.12 39.34
C THR A 576 -2.77 -24.43 38.98
N LEU A 577 -1.88 -24.93 39.85
CA LEU A 577 -1.17 -26.18 39.57
C LEU A 577 -2.12 -27.39 39.50
N LEU A 578 -1.88 -28.27 38.53
CA LEU A 578 -2.59 -29.53 38.43
C LEU A 578 -2.03 -30.53 39.45
N THR A 579 -2.90 -30.94 40.36
CA THR A 579 -2.67 -31.89 41.45
C THR A 579 -3.86 -32.83 41.48
N SER A 580 -3.79 -33.96 42.20
CA SER A 580 -4.92 -34.89 42.32
C SER A 580 -6.19 -34.17 42.82
N LYS A 581 -6.07 -33.17 43.71
CA LYS A 581 -7.21 -32.38 44.21
C LYS A 581 -7.82 -31.44 43.16
N THR A 582 -7.00 -30.85 42.29
CA THR A 582 -7.48 -29.91 41.26
C THR A 582 -7.93 -30.64 40.00
N LEU A 583 -7.38 -31.83 39.71
CA LEU A 583 -7.85 -32.74 38.66
C LEU A 583 -9.32 -33.11 38.85
N GLU A 584 -9.74 -33.41 40.07
CA GLU A 584 -11.14 -33.72 40.41
C GLU A 584 -12.14 -32.59 40.06
N LYS A 585 -11.65 -31.35 39.94
CA LYS A 585 -12.48 -30.18 39.57
C LYS A 585 -12.68 -30.04 38.06
N ILE A 586 -11.99 -30.82 37.23
CA ILE A 586 -12.10 -30.78 35.77
C ILE A 586 -13.29 -31.63 35.34
N ARG A 587 -14.50 -31.12 35.58
CA ARG A 587 -15.75 -31.80 35.19
C ARG A 587 -16.77 -30.79 34.66
N PRO A 588 -17.40 -31.09 33.51
CA PRO A 588 -17.12 -32.19 32.58
C PRO A 588 -15.91 -31.90 31.69
N VAL A 589 -15.24 -32.98 31.23
CA VAL A 589 -14.03 -32.93 30.41
C VAL A 589 -14.23 -32.12 29.12
N PHE A 590 -15.41 -32.19 28.51
CA PHE A 590 -15.71 -31.54 27.23
C PHE A 590 -15.62 -30.01 27.27
N ASP A 591 -15.75 -29.40 28.44
CA ASP A 591 -15.63 -27.94 28.64
C ASP A 591 -14.20 -27.45 28.44
N TYR A 592 -13.20 -28.35 28.41
CA TYR A 592 -11.79 -28.00 28.51
C TYR A 592 -11.02 -28.23 27.22
N ARG A 593 -9.98 -27.42 27.02
CA ARG A 593 -8.95 -27.55 25.99
C ARG A 593 -7.59 -27.59 26.64
N CYS A 594 -6.59 -28.13 25.94
CA CYS A 594 -5.22 -28.17 26.43
C CYS A 594 -4.17 -27.82 25.37
N MET A 595 -3.04 -27.30 25.85
CA MET A 595 -1.92 -26.84 25.03
C MET A 595 -0.59 -27.18 25.71
N VAL A 596 0.38 -27.68 24.95
CA VAL A 596 1.73 -27.95 25.46
C VAL A 596 2.50 -26.64 25.62
N SER A 597 3.03 -26.39 26.81
CA SER A 597 3.84 -25.21 27.13
C SER A 597 5.32 -25.48 26.86
N GLY A 598 6.03 -24.50 26.33
CA GLY A 598 7.48 -24.57 26.08
C GLY A 598 8.28 -23.48 26.80
N SER A 599 7.62 -22.54 27.46
CA SER A 599 8.23 -21.46 28.22
C SER A 599 7.20 -20.84 29.17
N GLU A 600 7.61 -19.89 29.98
CA GLU A 600 6.68 -19.10 30.79
C GLU A 600 5.80 -18.20 29.90
N GLN A 601 4.53 -18.09 30.30
CA GLN A 601 3.55 -17.21 29.66
C GLN A 601 3.87 -15.74 29.93
N LYS A 602 3.77 -14.92 28.88
CA LYS A 602 3.94 -13.47 28.90
C LYS A 602 2.82 -12.79 28.12
N PHE A 603 2.58 -11.51 28.40
CA PHE A 603 1.82 -10.63 27.52
C PHE A 603 2.75 -9.95 26.52
N LEU A 604 2.31 -9.80 25.28
CA LEU A 604 3.05 -9.15 24.22
C LEU A 604 2.17 -8.06 23.61
N ILE A 605 2.75 -6.86 23.48
CA ILE A 605 2.12 -5.72 22.80
C ILE A 605 2.93 -5.31 21.58
N GLY A 606 2.24 -5.12 20.46
CA GLY A 606 2.79 -4.60 19.20
C GLY A 606 2.38 -3.14 19.02
N LEU A 607 3.37 -2.27 18.86
CA LEU A 607 3.20 -0.84 18.58
C LEU A 607 3.49 -0.49 17.11
N GLY A 608 3.58 -1.51 16.24
CA GLY A 608 3.94 -1.37 14.83
C GLY A 608 5.40 -1.73 14.56
N LYS A 609 5.63 -2.35 13.41
CA LYS A 609 6.94 -2.77 12.91
C LYS A 609 7.67 -3.61 13.97
N SER A 610 8.92 -3.28 14.26
CA SER A 610 9.76 -3.95 15.26
C SER A 610 9.57 -3.43 16.70
N GLN A 611 8.59 -2.54 16.96
CA GLN A 611 8.31 -2.04 18.30
C GLN A 611 7.39 -3.02 19.03
N ILE A 612 8.00 -4.09 19.54
CA ILE A 612 7.32 -5.19 20.22
C ILE A 612 7.86 -5.28 21.65
N TYR A 613 6.95 -5.37 22.62
CA TYR A 613 7.30 -5.40 24.04
C TYR A 613 6.58 -6.55 24.74
N THR A 614 7.22 -7.08 25.78
CA THR A 614 6.69 -8.16 26.61
C THR A 614 6.58 -7.74 28.07
N TRP A 615 5.64 -8.34 28.79
CA TRP A 615 5.38 -8.11 30.21
C TRP A 615 4.92 -9.40 30.90
N ASP A 616 5.42 -9.63 32.11
CA ASP A 616 5.21 -10.90 32.86
C ASP A 616 3.92 -10.90 33.72
N GLY A 617 3.10 -9.86 33.59
CA GLY A 617 1.80 -9.75 34.25
C GLY A 617 1.82 -9.15 35.66
N ARG A 618 2.99 -8.85 36.25
CA ARG A 618 3.06 -8.23 37.59
C ARG A 618 3.05 -6.70 37.46
N GLN A 619 2.23 -6.03 38.27
CA GLN A 619 2.10 -4.57 38.21
C GLN A 619 3.43 -3.81 38.44
N SER A 620 4.35 -4.40 39.21
CA SER A 620 5.70 -3.88 39.46
C SER A 620 6.61 -3.93 38.22
N ASP A 621 6.32 -4.82 37.28
CA ASP A 621 7.20 -5.12 36.17
C ASP A 621 7.07 -4.07 35.07
N ARG A 622 8.19 -3.81 34.39
CA ARG A 622 8.22 -2.91 33.25
C ARG A 622 7.99 -3.70 31.97
N TRP A 623 7.43 -3.04 30.96
CA TRP A 623 7.43 -3.56 29.60
C TRP A 623 8.85 -3.61 29.05
N ILE A 624 9.29 -4.77 28.58
CA ILE A 624 10.64 -5.02 28.07
C ILE A 624 10.58 -5.20 26.56
N LYS A 625 11.40 -4.47 25.82
CA LYS A 625 11.49 -4.62 24.35
C LYS A 625 11.95 -6.03 23.99
N LEU A 626 11.23 -6.66 23.06
CA LEU A 626 11.54 -8.01 22.59
C LEU A 626 12.69 -7.96 21.57
N ASP A 627 13.78 -8.65 21.86
CA ASP A 627 14.94 -8.76 20.98
C ASP A 627 14.78 -9.94 20.01
N LEU A 628 13.79 -9.85 19.12
CA LEU A 628 13.59 -10.78 18.01
C LEU A 628 13.38 -9.99 16.72
N LYS A 629 13.91 -10.51 15.61
CA LYS A 629 13.72 -9.90 14.29
C LYS A 629 12.35 -10.30 13.75
N THR A 630 11.33 -9.59 14.20
CA THR A 630 9.94 -9.84 13.80
C THR A 630 9.15 -8.54 13.78
N GLU A 631 8.00 -8.55 13.11
CA GLU A 631 7.17 -7.38 12.93
C GLU A 631 5.72 -7.70 13.27
N LEU A 632 5.06 -6.75 13.94
CA LEU A 632 3.65 -6.87 14.29
C LEU A 632 2.92 -5.54 14.04
N PRO A 633 1.69 -5.59 13.50
CA PRO A 633 0.80 -4.44 13.46
C PRO A 633 0.67 -3.76 14.81
N ARG A 634 0.53 -2.44 14.79
CA ARG A 634 0.15 -1.66 15.97
C ARG A 634 -1.19 -2.12 16.53
N ASP A 635 -1.46 -1.77 17.78
CA ASP A 635 -2.72 -2.08 18.47
C ASP A 635 -2.96 -3.59 18.59
N THR A 636 -1.88 -4.35 18.79
CA THR A 636 -1.91 -5.81 18.93
C THR A 636 -1.57 -6.20 20.35
N LEU A 637 -2.41 -6.98 21.02
CA LEU A 637 -2.21 -7.48 22.38
C LEU A 637 -2.47 -8.99 22.42
N LEU A 638 -1.43 -9.75 22.78
CA LEU A 638 -1.40 -11.21 22.73
C LEU A 638 -0.95 -11.80 24.06
N SER A 639 -1.42 -13.01 24.36
CA SER A 639 -0.84 -13.89 25.38
C SER A 639 0.07 -14.90 24.69
N VAL A 640 1.36 -14.92 25.03
CA VAL A 640 2.39 -15.67 24.28
C VAL A 640 3.38 -16.40 25.17
N GLU A 641 4.17 -17.27 24.57
CA GLU A 641 5.43 -17.82 25.09
C GLU A 641 6.56 -17.51 24.10
N ILE A 642 7.78 -17.27 24.60
CA ILE A 642 8.97 -17.21 23.75
C ILE A 642 9.67 -18.57 23.81
N VAL A 643 9.52 -19.35 22.75
CA VAL A 643 9.96 -20.75 22.70
C VAL A 643 11.21 -20.89 21.86
N HIS A 644 12.13 -21.75 22.30
CA HIS A 644 13.28 -22.15 21.51
C HIS A 644 12.97 -23.40 20.69
N GLU A 645 12.68 -23.20 19.41
CA GLU A 645 12.53 -24.29 18.44
C GLU A 645 13.89 -24.86 18.04
N LEU A 646 13.95 -26.18 17.95
CA LEU A 646 15.13 -26.96 17.62
C LEU A 646 14.86 -27.78 16.36
N LYS A 647 15.84 -27.82 15.45
CA LYS A 647 15.82 -28.67 14.24
C LYS A 647 17.08 -29.53 14.19
N GLY A 648 16.89 -30.83 13.97
CA GLY A 648 17.95 -31.84 14.08
C GLY A 648 18.38 -32.13 15.53
N GLU A 649 19.41 -32.96 15.70
CA GLU A 649 19.89 -33.42 17.01
C GLU A 649 21.42 -33.29 17.16
N GLY A 650 21.89 -33.30 18.41
CA GLY A 650 23.31 -33.30 18.73
C GLY A 650 24.05 -32.02 18.29
N LYS A 651 25.27 -32.16 17.77
CA LYS A 651 26.16 -31.01 17.48
C LYS A 651 25.67 -30.13 16.31
N ALA A 652 24.95 -30.72 15.34
CA ALA A 652 24.43 -30.02 14.15
C ALA A 652 23.05 -29.37 14.36
N GLN A 653 22.49 -29.48 15.58
CA GLN A 653 21.19 -28.93 15.92
C GLN A 653 21.16 -27.40 15.75
N ARG A 654 20.14 -26.92 15.03
CA ARG A 654 19.86 -25.48 14.85
C ARG A 654 18.81 -25.05 15.86
N LYS A 655 19.02 -23.87 16.46
CA LYS A 655 18.12 -23.26 17.46
C LYS A 655 17.58 -21.94 16.92
N ILE A 656 16.27 -21.76 16.95
CA ILE A 656 15.58 -20.53 16.53
C ILE A 656 14.59 -20.14 17.63
N SER A 657 14.59 -18.89 18.06
CA SER A 657 13.55 -18.36 18.96
C SER A 657 12.29 -18.01 18.17
N ALA A 658 11.14 -18.40 18.69
CA ALA A 658 9.83 -18.21 18.07
C ALA A 658 8.83 -17.65 19.09
N ILE A 659 7.89 -16.83 18.62
CA ILE A 659 6.74 -16.39 19.42
C ILE A 659 5.63 -17.42 19.25
N HIS A 660 5.19 -18.04 20.33
CA HIS A 660 4.05 -18.95 20.32
C HIS A 660 2.85 -18.29 21.01
N ILE A 661 1.79 -18.03 20.25
CA ILE A 661 0.54 -17.45 20.76
C ILE A 661 -0.26 -18.52 21.50
N LEU A 662 -0.60 -18.23 22.76
CA LEU A 662 -1.48 -19.03 23.61
C LEU A 662 -2.95 -18.57 23.51
N ASP A 663 -3.18 -17.26 23.44
CA ASP A 663 -4.50 -16.63 23.29
C ASP A 663 -4.33 -15.21 22.75
N VAL A 664 -5.42 -14.60 22.26
CA VAL A 664 -5.42 -13.25 21.66
C VAL A 664 -6.45 -12.36 22.32
N LEU A 665 -6.09 -11.10 22.52
CA LEU A 665 -6.95 -10.12 23.18
C LEU A 665 -7.37 -9.04 22.19
N VAL A 666 -6.40 -8.41 21.52
CA VAL A 666 -6.64 -7.35 20.53
C VAL A 666 -5.79 -7.60 19.30
N LEU A 667 -6.40 -7.54 18.11
CA LEU A 667 -5.73 -7.73 16.82
C LEU A 667 -5.91 -6.47 15.97
N ASN A 668 -4.83 -5.71 15.79
CA ASN A 668 -4.81 -4.46 15.02
C ASN A 668 -6.00 -3.52 15.35
N GLY A 669 -6.22 -3.30 16.65
CA GLY A 669 -7.28 -2.46 17.20
C GLY A 669 -8.65 -3.13 17.34
N THR A 670 -8.78 -4.39 16.94
CA THR A 670 -10.04 -5.17 17.08
C THR A 670 -10.01 -5.98 18.37
N ASP A 671 -10.86 -5.64 19.34
CA ASP A 671 -11.01 -6.42 20.57
C ASP A 671 -11.77 -7.72 20.31
N VAL A 672 -11.16 -8.86 20.68
CA VAL A 672 -11.70 -10.20 20.47
C VAL A 672 -11.86 -10.98 21.78
N ARG A 673 -11.68 -10.33 22.95
CA ARG A 673 -11.67 -10.98 24.27
C ARG A 673 -12.98 -11.69 24.61
N GLU A 674 -14.10 -11.18 24.13
CA GLU A 674 -15.44 -11.74 24.37
C GLU A 674 -15.80 -12.89 23.41
N GLN A 675 -14.98 -13.17 22.40
CA GLN A 675 -15.21 -14.30 21.50
C GLN A 675 -14.90 -15.63 22.19
N HIS A 676 -15.54 -16.71 21.77
CA HIS A 676 -15.23 -18.06 22.27
C HIS A 676 -13.75 -18.42 22.07
N PHE A 677 -13.14 -19.13 23.02
CA PHE A 677 -11.72 -19.50 22.99
C PHE A 677 -11.27 -20.06 21.64
N ASN A 678 -11.95 -21.09 21.10
CA ASN A 678 -11.60 -21.64 19.78
C ASN A 678 -11.69 -20.60 18.65
N GLN A 679 -12.63 -19.65 18.72
CA GLN A 679 -12.73 -18.56 17.74
C GLN A 679 -11.53 -17.62 17.86
N ARG A 680 -11.11 -17.25 19.08
CA ARG A 680 -9.90 -16.45 19.30
C ARG A 680 -8.66 -17.13 18.71
N ILE A 681 -8.54 -18.45 18.86
CA ILE A 681 -7.44 -19.23 18.26
C ILE A 681 -7.50 -19.22 16.73
N GLN A 682 -8.68 -19.41 16.12
CA GLN A 682 -8.84 -19.30 14.66
C GLN A 682 -8.50 -17.90 14.12
N LEU A 683 -8.90 -16.86 14.85
CA LEU A 683 -8.55 -15.48 14.54
C LEU A 683 -7.05 -15.24 14.69
N ALA A 684 -6.39 -15.86 15.67
CA ALA A 684 -4.94 -15.84 15.80
C ALA A 684 -4.24 -16.49 14.59
N GLU A 685 -4.75 -17.64 14.12
CA GLU A 685 -4.20 -18.33 12.93
C GLU A 685 -4.34 -17.47 11.68
N LYS A 686 -5.52 -16.87 11.48
CA LYS A 686 -5.78 -15.90 10.41
C LYS A 686 -4.82 -14.71 10.47
N PHE A 687 -4.65 -14.12 11.65
CA PHE A 687 -3.75 -12.99 11.88
C PHE A 687 -2.29 -13.35 11.59
N VAL A 688 -1.83 -14.50 12.10
CA VAL A 688 -0.46 -15.01 11.82
C VAL A 688 -0.26 -15.23 10.32
N LYS A 689 -1.23 -15.77 9.60
CA LYS A 689 -1.17 -15.91 8.13
C LYS A 689 -1.03 -14.54 7.46
N ALA A 690 -1.73 -13.52 7.94
CA ALA A 690 -1.67 -12.15 7.39
C ALA A 690 -0.33 -11.44 7.62
N VAL A 691 0.29 -11.63 8.80
CA VAL A 691 1.58 -10.97 9.14
C VAL A 691 2.81 -11.77 8.70
N SER A 692 2.65 -13.06 8.38
CA SER A 692 3.76 -13.92 7.98
C SER A 692 4.51 -13.37 6.76
N LYS A 693 5.84 -13.54 6.75
CA LYS A 693 6.73 -13.12 5.65
C LYS A 693 7.59 -14.27 5.12
N PRO A 694 7.05 -15.21 4.36
CA PRO A 694 7.79 -16.41 3.95
C PRO A 694 9.01 -16.13 3.06
N SER A 695 9.06 -14.97 2.38
CA SER A 695 10.25 -14.53 1.63
C SER A 695 11.42 -14.08 2.52
N ARG A 696 11.21 -13.97 3.84
CA ARG A 696 12.19 -13.46 4.82
C ARG A 696 12.58 -14.54 5.84
N PRO A 697 13.42 -15.51 5.45
CA PRO A 697 13.85 -16.61 6.34
C PRO A 697 14.72 -16.13 7.51
N ASP A 698 15.20 -14.89 7.46
CA ASP A 698 15.93 -14.21 8.52
C ASP A 698 15.05 -13.73 9.69
N MET A 699 13.72 -13.69 9.51
CA MET A 699 12.79 -13.26 10.56
C MET A 699 12.44 -14.40 11.52
N ASN A 700 12.24 -14.04 12.80
CA ASN A 700 11.77 -14.96 13.82
C ASN A 700 10.28 -15.27 13.62
N PRO A 701 9.88 -16.56 13.64
CA PRO A 701 8.52 -16.97 13.34
C PRO A 701 7.55 -16.66 14.48
N ILE A 702 6.30 -16.40 14.09
CA ILE A 702 5.14 -16.33 14.99
C ILE A 702 4.27 -17.54 14.69
N ARG A 703 3.90 -18.29 15.73
CA ARG A 703 3.11 -19.52 15.64
C ARG A 703 1.92 -19.43 16.57
N VAL A 704 0.81 -20.06 16.22
CA VAL A 704 -0.28 -20.31 17.16
C VAL A 704 -0.05 -21.67 17.80
N LYS A 705 -0.21 -21.77 19.13
CA LYS A 705 -0.11 -23.07 19.81
C LYS A 705 -1.21 -23.99 19.34
N GLU A 706 -0.83 -25.25 19.19
CA GLU A 706 -1.79 -26.28 18.85
C GLU A 706 -2.68 -26.58 20.05
N VAL A 707 -3.99 -26.41 19.83
CA VAL A 707 -5.02 -26.62 20.83
C VAL A 707 -5.64 -27.99 20.64
N TYR A 708 -5.61 -28.79 21.69
CA TYR A 708 -6.26 -30.08 21.74
C TYR A 708 -7.54 -30.01 22.55
N ARG A 709 -8.52 -30.82 22.17
CA ARG A 709 -9.64 -31.11 23.07
C ARG A 709 -9.12 -31.92 24.24
N LEU A 710 -9.55 -31.62 25.47
CA LEU A 710 -9.02 -32.32 26.64
C LEU A 710 -9.28 -33.82 26.55
N GLU A 711 -10.43 -34.21 26.03
CA GLU A 711 -10.74 -35.60 25.77
C GLU A 711 -9.92 -36.23 24.64
N GLU A 712 -8.98 -35.54 24.00
CA GLU A 712 -8.07 -36.11 22.99
C GLU A 712 -6.60 -35.90 23.39
N MET A 713 -6.35 -35.66 24.67
CA MET A 713 -5.02 -35.39 25.21
C MET A 713 -4.02 -36.51 24.91
N GLU A 714 -4.47 -37.74 24.67
CA GLU A 714 -3.62 -38.86 24.24
C GLU A 714 -2.77 -38.51 23.01
N LYS A 715 -3.31 -37.69 22.09
CA LYS A 715 -2.62 -37.28 20.85
C LYS A 715 -1.36 -36.45 21.12
N ILE A 716 -1.28 -35.78 22.27
CA ILE A 716 -0.11 -34.99 22.67
C ILE A 716 1.07 -35.91 22.96
N PHE A 717 0.85 -37.00 23.71
CA PHE A 717 1.92 -37.89 24.15
C PHE A 717 2.53 -38.70 23.00
N VAL A 718 1.79 -38.92 21.91
CA VAL A 718 2.31 -39.56 20.69
C VAL A 718 3.41 -38.73 20.03
N ARG A 719 3.48 -37.43 20.33
CA ARG A 719 4.45 -36.47 19.76
C ARG A 719 5.60 -36.14 20.70
N LEU A 720 5.66 -36.81 21.85
CA LEU A 720 6.76 -36.69 22.80
C LEU A 720 7.82 -37.72 22.46
N GLU A 721 9.05 -37.23 22.30
CA GLU A 721 10.21 -38.04 21.96
C GLU A 721 11.39 -37.65 22.86
N MET A 722 12.26 -38.61 23.18
CA MET A 722 13.52 -38.33 23.87
C MET A 722 14.60 -37.99 22.84
N LYS A 723 15.05 -36.73 22.80
CA LYS A 723 16.05 -36.24 21.82
C LYS A 723 17.31 -35.73 22.47
N ILE A 724 18.45 -35.84 21.77
CA ILE A 724 19.72 -35.29 22.25
C ILE A 724 19.81 -33.81 21.89
N ILE A 725 19.79 -32.96 22.92
CA ILE A 725 19.84 -31.49 22.77
C ILE A 725 21.27 -31.00 22.89
N LYS A 726 21.64 -30.00 22.09
CA LYS A 726 22.95 -29.36 22.16
C LYS A 726 23.20 -28.80 23.57
N GLY A 727 24.27 -29.27 24.21
CA GLY A 727 24.65 -28.86 25.57
C GLY A 727 24.08 -29.73 26.70
N SER A 728 23.34 -30.81 26.40
CA SER A 728 22.82 -31.74 27.42
C SER A 728 23.81 -32.84 27.85
N SER A 729 25.10 -32.69 27.53
CA SER A 729 26.15 -33.71 27.80
C SER A 729 25.82 -35.12 27.31
N GLY A 730 24.99 -35.24 26.26
CA GLY A 730 24.57 -36.53 25.70
C GLY A 730 23.32 -37.12 26.35
N THR A 731 22.80 -36.53 27.44
CA THR A 731 21.56 -36.99 28.07
C THR A 731 20.36 -36.59 27.21
N PRO A 732 19.51 -37.55 26.78
CA PRO A 732 18.28 -37.24 26.06
C PRO A 732 17.31 -36.44 26.93
N LYS A 733 16.66 -35.43 26.34
CA LYS A 733 15.62 -34.65 26.99
C LYS A 733 14.28 -34.87 26.30
N LEU A 734 13.21 -34.81 27.08
CA LEU A 734 11.85 -34.81 26.55
C LEU A 734 11.68 -33.65 25.57
N SER A 735 11.16 -33.95 24.40
CA SER A 735 10.95 -33.00 23.31
C SER A 735 9.57 -33.21 22.72
N TYR A 736 8.85 -32.11 22.45
CA TYR A 736 7.57 -32.14 21.77
C TYR A 736 7.77 -31.69 20.31
N THR A 737 7.45 -32.58 19.37
CA THR A 737 7.59 -32.31 17.93
C THR A 737 6.35 -31.57 17.41
N GLY A 738 6.57 -30.41 16.80
CA GLY A 738 5.55 -29.56 16.16
C GLY A 738 4.98 -30.16 14.87
N ARG A 739 4.19 -29.39 14.11
CA ARG A 739 3.63 -29.85 12.82
C ARG A 739 4.71 -29.95 11.73
N ASP A 740 5.76 -29.15 11.89
CA ASP A 740 6.95 -29.16 11.06
C ASP A 740 8.01 -30.08 11.68
N ASP A 741 9.17 -30.23 11.03
CA ASP A 741 10.32 -31.01 11.54
C ASP A 741 11.08 -30.37 12.72
N ARG A 742 10.42 -29.43 13.41
CA ARG A 742 10.94 -28.68 14.56
C ARG A 742 10.32 -29.19 15.85
N HIS A 743 11.11 -29.19 16.92
CA HIS A 743 10.67 -29.58 18.26
C HIS A 743 11.12 -28.56 19.30
N PHE A 744 10.54 -28.59 20.49
CA PHE A 744 11.01 -27.81 21.64
C PHE A 744 10.92 -28.65 22.92
N VAL A 745 11.64 -28.23 23.97
CA VAL A 745 11.55 -28.86 25.29
C VAL A 745 10.29 -28.38 25.98
N PRO A 746 9.31 -29.26 26.25
CA PRO A 746 8.10 -28.86 26.93
C PRO A 746 8.36 -28.63 28.43
N MET A 747 7.71 -27.63 29.02
CA MET A 747 7.70 -27.40 30.47
C MET A 747 6.47 -28.01 31.16
N GLY A 748 5.44 -28.33 30.40
CA GLY A 748 4.17 -28.78 30.94
C GLY A 748 3.02 -28.58 29.98
N LEU A 749 1.81 -28.56 30.52
CA LEU A 749 0.57 -28.49 29.76
C LEU A 749 -0.44 -27.55 30.44
N TYR A 750 -0.95 -26.58 29.69
CA TYR A 750 -2.08 -25.75 30.13
C TYR A 750 -3.39 -26.46 29.87
N ILE A 751 -4.31 -26.40 30.83
CA ILE A 751 -5.71 -26.83 30.67
C ILE A 751 -6.61 -25.61 30.90
N VAL A 752 -7.43 -25.29 29.90
CA VAL A 752 -8.24 -24.07 29.86
C VAL A 752 -9.70 -24.44 29.73
N ARG A 753 -10.55 -23.87 30.60
CA ARG A 753 -12.00 -24.01 30.48
C ARG A 753 -12.51 -23.04 29.42
N THR A 754 -13.35 -23.54 28.51
CA THR A 754 -13.87 -22.78 27.35
C THR A 754 -15.37 -22.52 27.41
N VAL A 755 -16.06 -23.10 28.38
CA VAL A 755 -17.49 -22.95 28.61
C VAL A 755 -17.73 -22.23 29.93
N ASN A 756 -18.57 -21.21 29.90
CA ASN A 756 -18.90 -20.38 31.05
C ASN A 756 -20.03 -21.00 31.89
N GLU A 757 -19.99 -20.78 33.20
CA GLU A 757 -21.08 -21.17 34.10
C GLU A 757 -22.34 -20.31 33.83
N PRO A 758 -23.57 -20.86 33.94
CA PRO A 758 -23.93 -22.20 34.44
C PRO A 758 -23.95 -23.29 33.36
N TRP A 759 -23.45 -23.02 32.15
CA TRP A 759 -23.45 -23.96 31.05
C TRP A 759 -22.35 -25.00 31.18
N THR A 760 -22.59 -26.14 30.53
CA THR A 760 -21.64 -27.23 30.47
C THR A 760 -21.91 -28.11 29.26
N MET A 761 -20.91 -28.81 28.75
CA MET A 761 -21.03 -29.70 27.60
C MET A 761 -21.25 -31.14 28.04
N GLY A 762 -22.19 -31.80 27.37
CA GLY A 762 -22.44 -33.24 27.48
C GLY A 762 -22.37 -33.93 26.11
N PHE A 763 -22.46 -35.27 26.12
CA PHE A 763 -22.56 -36.07 24.90
C PHE A 763 -23.87 -36.85 24.86
N SER A 764 -24.66 -36.65 23.80
CA SER A 764 -25.89 -37.40 23.60
C SER A 764 -25.59 -38.73 22.94
N LYS A 765 -25.86 -39.85 23.63
CA LYS A 765 -25.73 -41.20 23.07
C LYS A 765 -26.72 -41.46 21.94
N SER A 766 -27.94 -40.93 22.04
CA SER A 766 -29.00 -41.11 21.04
C SER A 766 -28.70 -40.40 19.73
N PHE A 767 -28.20 -39.15 19.80
CA PHE A 767 -27.87 -38.35 18.62
C PHE A 767 -26.39 -38.45 18.21
N LYS A 768 -25.56 -39.13 19.00
CA LYS A 768 -24.09 -39.24 18.85
C LYS A 768 -23.42 -37.87 18.66
N LYS A 769 -23.93 -36.83 19.33
CA LYS A 769 -23.51 -35.43 19.18
C LYS A 769 -23.36 -34.77 20.56
N LYS A 770 -22.40 -33.85 20.67
CA LYS A 770 -22.23 -33.00 21.86
C LYS A 770 -23.31 -31.93 21.92
N PHE A 771 -23.73 -31.59 23.12
CA PHE A 771 -24.74 -30.56 23.38
C PHE A 771 -24.33 -29.70 24.58
N PHE A 772 -24.90 -28.51 24.67
CA PHE A 772 -24.79 -27.62 25.81
C PHE A 772 -25.98 -27.81 26.75
N TYR A 773 -25.71 -27.88 28.04
CA TYR A 773 -26.69 -28.04 29.11
C TYR A 773 -26.56 -26.91 30.12
N ASN A 774 -27.67 -26.22 30.40
CA ASN A 774 -27.71 -25.19 31.43
C ASN A 774 -28.06 -25.82 32.78
N LYS A 775 -27.13 -25.80 33.73
CA LYS A 775 -27.33 -26.45 35.04
C LYS A 775 -28.43 -25.80 35.88
N LYS A 776 -28.72 -24.51 35.65
CA LYS A 776 -29.74 -23.73 36.37
C LYS A 776 -31.12 -23.88 35.74
N THR A 777 -31.26 -23.61 34.44
CA THR A 777 -32.58 -23.66 33.77
C THR A 777 -33.01 -25.07 33.37
N LYS A 778 -32.06 -26.02 33.32
CA LYS A 778 -32.24 -27.40 32.84
C LYS A 778 -32.44 -27.52 31.33
N ASP A 779 -32.21 -26.45 30.58
CA ASP A 779 -32.32 -26.45 29.12
C ASP A 779 -31.12 -27.14 28.45
N SER A 780 -31.36 -27.74 27.29
CA SER A 780 -30.33 -28.37 26.46
C SER A 780 -30.44 -27.88 25.02
N THR A 781 -29.30 -27.61 24.37
CA THR A 781 -29.25 -27.25 22.94
C THR A 781 -28.01 -27.80 22.26
N PHE A 782 -28.11 -28.08 20.95
CA PHE A 782 -26.97 -28.50 20.14
C PHE A 782 -26.21 -27.32 19.52
N ASP A 783 -26.80 -26.14 19.52
CA ASP A 783 -26.19 -24.90 19.06
C ASP A 783 -25.45 -24.21 20.20
N LEU A 784 -24.42 -23.44 19.90
CA LEU A 784 -23.61 -22.71 20.90
C LEU A 784 -24.43 -21.56 21.52
N PRO A 785 -24.81 -21.62 22.81
CA PRO A 785 -25.43 -20.49 23.50
C PRO A 785 -24.46 -19.31 23.65
N ALA A 786 -24.96 -18.08 23.52
CA ALA A 786 -24.11 -16.90 23.65
C ALA A 786 -23.54 -16.73 25.07
N ASP A 787 -24.33 -17.05 26.10
CA ASP A 787 -23.96 -16.96 27.51
C ASP A 787 -23.12 -18.16 28.00
N SER A 788 -22.97 -19.22 27.19
CA SER A 788 -22.02 -20.30 27.48
C SER A 788 -20.59 -19.95 27.08
N ILE A 789 -20.36 -18.84 26.38
CA ILE A 789 -19.03 -18.46 25.90
C ILE A 789 -18.17 -18.03 27.09
N ALA A 790 -17.03 -18.69 27.30
CA ALA A 790 -16.03 -18.21 28.25
C ALA A 790 -15.14 -17.12 27.60
N PRO A 791 -15.24 -15.85 28.05
CA PRO A 791 -14.38 -14.79 27.56
C PRO A 791 -12.93 -14.96 28.07
N PHE A 792 -12.01 -14.17 27.53
CA PHE A 792 -10.58 -14.26 27.84
C PHE A 792 -10.30 -14.30 29.34
N HIS A 793 -10.88 -13.38 30.12
CA HIS A 793 -10.59 -13.28 31.54
C HIS A 793 -11.00 -14.53 32.34
N ILE A 794 -12.12 -15.18 31.97
CA ILE A 794 -12.56 -16.45 32.57
C ILE A 794 -11.61 -17.58 32.19
N CYS A 795 -11.24 -17.69 30.91
CA CYS A 795 -10.27 -18.68 30.43
C CYS A 795 -8.92 -18.52 31.13
N TYR A 796 -8.43 -17.28 31.23
CA TYR A 796 -7.16 -16.94 31.83
C TYR A 796 -7.17 -17.22 33.34
N TYR A 797 -8.17 -16.73 34.08
CA TYR A 797 -8.29 -16.95 35.52
C TYR A 797 -8.40 -18.44 35.89
N GLY A 798 -9.26 -19.18 35.19
CA GLY A 798 -9.56 -20.58 35.48
C GLY A 798 -8.55 -21.59 34.96
N ARG A 799 -7.42 -21.15 34.40
CA ARG A 799 -6.44 -22.05 33.76
C ARG A 799 -5.66 -22.87 34.78
N LEU A 800 -5.48 -24.15 34.45
CA LEU A 800 -4.62 -25.07 35.20
C LEU A 800 -3.30 -25.27 34.46
N PHE A 801 -2.23 -25.53 35.19
CA PHE A 801 -0.93 -25.89 34.62
C PHE A 801 -0.43 -27.20 35.22
N TRP A 802 -0.21 -28.18 34.36
CA TRP A 802 0.44 -29.44 34.71
C TRP A 802 1.91 -29.35 34.32
N GLU A 803 2.75 -29.06 35.32
CA GLU A 803 4.19 -28.97 35.13
C GLU A 803 4.78 -30.35 34.83
N TRP A 804 5.74 -30.43 33.91
CA TRP A 804 6.47 -31.65 33.54
C TRP A 804 7.94 -31.53 33.94
N GLY A 805 8.17 -31.47 35.25
CA GLY A 805 9.51 -31.47 35.83
C GLY A 805 10.02 -32.86 36.23
N ASP A 806 11.12 -32.89 36.96
CA ASP A 806 11.70 -34.11 37.49
C ASP A 806 10.71 -34.85 38.41
N GLY A 807 10.67 -36.18 38.30
CA GLY A 807 9.75 -37.03 39.05
C GLY A 807 8.37 -37.23 38.40
N ILE A 808 8.11 -36.66 37.21
CA ILE A 808 6.85 -36.87 36.48
C ILE A 808 7.12 -37.70 35.22
N ARG A 809 6.39 -38.81 35.08
CA ARG A 809 6.44 -39.70 33.91
C ARG A 809 5.31 -39.36 32.95
N VAL A 810 5.68 -38.73 31.84
CA VAL A 810 4.79 -38.49 30.68
C VAL A 810 5.23 -39.23 29.42
N HIS A 811 6.41 -39.84 29.44
CA HIS A 811 6.95 -40.71 28.41
C HIS A 811 7.56 -41.97 29.04
N ASP A 812 7.41 -43.12 28.36
CA ASP A 812 7.74 -44.43 28.93
C ASP A 812 9.21 -44.58 29.34
N SER A 813 10.10 -43.85 28.66
CA SER A 813 11.54 -43.84 28.90
C SER A 813 12.00 -43.02 30.12
N GLN A 814 11.12 -42.27 30.79
CA GLN A 814 11.49 -41.50 31.99
C GLN A 814 11.52 -42.40 33.24
N LYS A 815 12.59 -42.29 34.05
CA LYS A 815 12.74 -42.89 35.39
C LYS A 815 13.40 -41.83 36.30
N PRO A 816 13.02 -41.59 37.56
CA PRO A 816 11.95 -42.18 38.40
C PRO A 816 10.63 -41.38 38.41
N GLN A 817 9.53 -42.01 38.86
CA GLN A 817 8.24 -41.38 39.15
C GLN A 817 8.15 -41.07 40.64
N ASP A 818 7.77 -39.84 40.97
CA ASP A 818 7.36 -39.43 42.31
C ASP A 818 5.89 -39.83 42.52
N GLN A 819 5.61 -40.56 43.60
CA GLN A 819 4.25 -41.06 43.89
C GLN A 819 3.27 -39.93 44.22
N ASP A 820 3.78 -38.77 44.67
CA ASP A 820 2.95 -37.62 45.03
C ASP A 820 2.59 -36.73 43.83
N LYS A 821 3.14 -37.03 42.64
CA LYS A 821 2.90 -36.26 41.41
C LYS A 821 2.05 -37.05 40.42
N LEU A 822 1.19 -36.35 39.69
CA LEU A 822 0.34 -36.94 38.66
C LEU A 822 1.17 -37.45 37.47
N SER A 823 1.07 -38.74 37.18
CA SER A 823 1.60 -39.36 35.96
C SER A 823 0.66 -39.15 34.77
N LYS A 824 1.16 -39.44 33.56
CA LYS A 824 0.32 -39.52 32.36
C LYS A 824 -0.83 -40.51 32.53
N GLU A 825 -0.57 -41.67 33.12
CA GLU A 825 -1.57 -42.72 33.32
C GLU A 825 -2.71 -42.25 34.24
N ASP A 826 -2.38 -41.51 35.31
CA ASP A 826 -3.38 -40.97 36.25
C ASP A 826 -4.35 -40.00 35.54
N VAL A 827 -3.79 -39.06 34.79
CA VAL A 827 -4.57 -38.03 34.08
C VAL A 827 -5.41 -38.63 32.96
N LEU A 828 -4.84 -39.55 32.16
CA LEU A 828 -5.57 -40.21 31.08
C LEU A 828 -6.70 -41.10 31.62
N SER A 829 -6.46 -41.83 32.71
CA SER A 829 -7.49 -42.66 33.35
C SER A 829 -8.65 -41.79 33.86
N PHE A 830 -8.35 -40.66 34.50
CA PHE A 830 -9.36 -39.69 34.93
C PHE A 830 -10.19 -39.18 33.75
N ILE A 831 -9.54 -38.75 32.66
CA ILE A 831 -10.23 -38.24 31.47
C ILE A 831 -11.13 -39.32 30.86
N GLN A 832 -10.66 -40.56 30.75
CA GLN A 832 -11.45 -41.67 30.19
C GLN A 832 -12.69 -41.98 31.04
N MET A 833 -12.56 -41.99 32.36
CA MET A 833 -13.69 -42.22 33.27
C MET A 833 -14.75 -41.11 33.18
N HIS A 834 -14.35 -39.88 32.86
CA HIS A 834 -15.21 -38.69 32.85
C HIS A 834 -15.55 -38.17 31.43
N ARG A 835 -15.34 -39.00 30.40
CA ARG A 835 -15.77 -38.74 29.01
C ARG A 835 -17.27 -39.00 28.78
N ALA A 836 -17.93 -39.72 29.69
CA ALA A 836 -19.27 -40.28 29.49
C ALA A 836 -20.42 -39.34 29.87
#